data_AF-V4Q670-F1
#
_entry.id   AF-V4Q670-F1
#
_cell.length_a   1.000
_cell.length_b   1.000
_cell.length_c   1.000
_cell.angle_alpha   90.00
_cell.angle_beta   90.00
_cell.angle_gamma   90.00
#
_symmetry.space_group_name_H-M   'P 1'
#
loop_
_entity.id
_entity.type
_entity.pdbx_description
1 polymer ?
#
loop_
_entity_poly.entity_id
_entity_poly.type
_entity_poly.pdbx_seq_one_letter_code
_entity_poly.pdbx_strand_id
1 'polypeptide(L)'
;MRNSSATEPVRLLSPWALLLVGGLVVTLLVVTYHGDEVFMPSERQPDAVSISYAELLLEAHPDDTSLRLKLIEQLIALGDHVRARSHVFRLNEASGDVRFFLTELAVLEAQATEKAVSAQTLAALSAQLRGVVREGLSLEQLARLARHALAVNDPSLAAQVYLDLAERDEARRQQWFGEAVTAHLAAGETGTAARLLSGMIARVDSADDRQRYVSEAFSAYLAADQGEQAATVVHANLDILDAADGALLEAAVKAGIGSQRYDLAAEILARWRLLDPEGVTALRSEMQLRLASGQLEQAWEVGQQLANVAPQPAETLETMAKLGEWTGRPSEALEYWLKLLQQQDGPQVREHAWRLAAQLFDFDNTIRLLAGAGESRQLSDAELDALVYSHGQRGTPEQAERWLRQYLSAHPDHSLAWERLQQLLEQTQQLEAQVALWAERDRRFGVSLEQRLAWAHVHWELFDFQAAWAVLDAADRQQVSEPAYWLLRAELAWDLERDEDAMEGYQRLQELGVANSDTADERLITLYERHAPARALDVMMASWERKRTPANLTRALQWAMQLDDLPRLRLLVEQGLQLPEGERVGALWSARARLAVQAGEQAEAERLLVEAVARFPHADAVKEQLLWHYIDTGNKAALTPLLQRWEPLAHKRSSLWLPYASGYLLLNRNELALQWFDRFLRRNPEDLLVQAAYADALDNAGYFDRALRLRRHLAGLFDGRPATAEPDTYRTYLRLLSAGGAGIEMVLRLERPDARPMLQIWFDQFSEQLERLNQPALKDEWLGWARRNGLRIDRYAELQHALRAHNASALERLLAGGGLDPAQRVEALQQLGASHRALSESLAALSPDQPDALQHQLRGQALALQARHPQGLQIGLRRQDFGTLELRGQTAEIARQFGRDWHASALFSRQRYSGPGLSDASPGVERSAELQLTRELGPAWLGAALEISDHDEGDRQGAGVFGGLQLTDTDSLEFHADWHRQAEESGLARALARRDSVGVSATHGLTPRDQFSWSLAQQRFSTLDGEALGHGRQLNLEFSHALFFEGPSWTLRSGLTHAAYQLADGPLHSVLQEPADYLQERFGQVYVASTWRRGFPGALNRETPQYSWLVDVLAGWQWTEQQVGYAINAGVGTRLLGDDELAFTLGYQSAPRNGDGEPGGTLSLTYSTRFGR
;
A
#
# COMPACT_ATOMS: atom_id res chain seq x y z
N MET A 1 -73.66 -13.70 7.60
CA MET A 1 -74.13 -13.46 8.99
C MET A 1 -72.98 -12.88 9.80
N ARG A 2 -73.20 -11.70 10.41
CA ARG A 2 -72.66 -11.13 11.67
C ARG A 2 -71.13 -11.03 11.83
N ASN A 3 -70.49 -9.91 12.21
CA ASN A 3 -70.90 -8.56 12.63
C ASN A 3 -69.65 -7.62 12.59
N SER A 4 -69.90 -6.31 12.51
CA SER A 4 -68.96 -5.17 12.41
C SER A 4 -68.35 -4.65 13.72
N SER A 5 -67.43 -3.67 13.56
CA SER A 5 -67.03 -2.50 14.41
C SER A 5 -65.56 -2.58 14.90
N ALA A 6 -64.61 -1.64 14.73
CA ALA A 6 -64.47 -0.18 14.57
C ALA A 6 -63.52 0.38 15.69
N THR A 7 -62.50 1.14 15.26
CA THR A 7 -61.77 2.28 15.91
C THR A 7 -60.72 2.13 17.05
N GLU A 8 -59.43 2.44 16.71
CA GLU A 8 -58.31 3.19 17.36
C GLU A 8 -57.89 2.99 18.86
N PRO A 9 -56.63 3.31 19.34
CA PRO A 9 -55.58 4.22 18.79
C PRO A 9 -54.10 3.72 18.84
N VAL A 10 -53.21 4.46 18.16
CA VAL A 10 -51.73 4.31 18.12
C VAL A 10 -51.07 4.87 19.38
N ARG A 11 -50.13 4.11 19.99
CA ARG A 11 -49.23 4.59 21.07
C ARG A 11 -47.81 4.80 20.53
N LEU A 12 -47.30 6.02 20.70
CA LEU A 12 -46.05 6.53 20.08
C LEU A 12 -44.75 6.25 20.85
N LEU A 13 -44.76 5.73 22.10
CA LEU A 13 -43.55 5.38 22.87
C LEU A 13 -43.89 4.35 23.97
N SER A 14 -42.97 3.41 24.25
CA SER A 14 -43.17 2.33 25.22
C SER A 14 -42.87 2.77 26.67
N PRO A 15 -43.48 2.15 27.69
CA PRO A 15 -43.27 2.50 29.11
C PRO A 15 -41.82 2.38 29.60
N TRP A 16 -40.98 1.63 28.88
CA TRP A 16 -39.57 1.44 29.20
C TRP A 16 -38.69 2.62 28.76
N ALA A 17 -39.11 3.42 27.77
CA ALA A 17 -38.38 4.61 27.33
C ALA A 17 -38.51 5.79 28.31
N LEU A 18 -39.62 5.87 29.06
CA LEU A 18 -39.87 6.93 30.05
C LEU A 18 -39.06 6.76 31.35
N LEU A 19 -38.75 5.52 31.75
CA LEU A 19 -37.91 5.25 32.93
C LEU A 19 -36.43 5.61 32.73
N LEU A 20 -35.95 5.52 31.49
CA LEU A 20 -34.55 5.82 31.13
C LEU A 20 -34.27 7.33 31.08
N VAL A 21 -35.25 8.14 30.65
CA VAL A 21 -35.17 9.61 30.66
C VAL A 21 -35.30 10.18 32.09
N GLY A 22 -36.11 9.55 32.96
CA GLY A 22 -36.26 9.98 34.35
C GLY A 22 -34.99 9.84 35.20
N GLY A 23 -34.20 8.78 35.00
CA GLY A 23 -32.94 8.56 35.74
C GLY A 23 -31.83 9.56 35.37
N LEU A 24 -31.81 10.03 34.13
CA LEU A 24 -30.74 10.89 33.62
C LEU A 24 -30.88 12.36 34.09
N VAL A 25 -32.11 12.81 34.37
CA VAL A 25 -32.38 14.18 34.85
C VAL A 25 -32.11 14.34 36.36
N VAL A 26 -32.34 13.30 37.17
CA VAL A 26 -32.09 13.35 38.63
C VAL A 26 -30.58 13.42 38.94
N THR A 27 -29.74 12.81 38.10
CA THR A 27 -28.29 12.75 38.31
C THR A 27 -27.59 14.09 37.98
N LEU A 28 -28.19 14.91 37.09
CA LEU A 28 -27.65 16.21 36.70
C LEU A 28 -27.96 17.32 37.73
N LEU A 29 -29.01 17.17 38.54
CA LEU A 29 -29.46 18.18 39.51
C LEU A 29 -28.73 18.15 40.86
N VAL A 30 -27.90 17.13 41.12
CA VAL A 30 -27.19 16.96 42.40
C VAL A 30 -25.80 17.64 42.41
N VAL A 31 -25.29 18.11 41.26
CA VAL A 31 -23.90 18.55 41.12
C VAL A 31 -23.68 20.09 41.29
N THR A 32 -24.70 20.91 41.52
CA THR A 32 -24.58 22.37 41.29
C THR A 32 -25.04 23.36 42.39
N TYR A 33 -24.69 23.24 43.69
CA TYR A 33 -24.99 24.34 44.67
C TYR A 33 -24.10 24.45 45.95
N HIS A 34 -23.48 25.64 46.26
CA HIS A 34 -23.15 26.27 47.60
C HIS A 34 -22.38 27.65 47.47
N GLY A 35 -22.45 28.62 48.43
CA GLY A 35 -21.89 30.02 48.30
C GLY A 35 -21.38 30.82 49.58
N ASP A 36 -20.72 31.99 49.31
CA ASP A 36 -20.30 33.29 49.98
C ASP A 36 -19.80 33.52 51.46
N GLU A 37 -18.50 33.92 51.69
CA GLU A 37 -17.96 34.75 52.84
C GLU A 37 -16.42 35.14 52.81
N VAL A 38 -15.93 36.07 51.97
CA VAL A 38 -14.50 36.54 51.98
C VAL A 38 -14.42 38.04 51.59
N PHE A 39 -13.59 38.89 52.25
CA PHE A 39 -12.91 40.15 51.77
C PHE A 39 -12.82 41.37 52.77
N MET A 40 -11.75 41.47 53.62
CA MET A 40 -11.20 42.68 54.37
C MET A 40 -9.69 42.46 54.77
N PRO A 41 -8.78 43.48 54.91
CA PRO A 41 -7.30 43.30 55.13
C PRO A 41 -6.77 43.39 56.61
N SER A 42 -5.62 42.75 56.95
CA SER A 42 -5.02 42.64 58.32
C SER A 42 -3.46 42.78 58.40
N GLU A 43 -2.89 42.98 59.62
CA GLU A 43 -1.47 43.29 59.99
C GLU A 43 -0.35 42.32 59.53
N ARG A 44 -0.62 41.32 58.70
CA ARG A 44 0.41 40.36 58.29
C ARG A 44 0.58 40.30 56.79
N GLN A 45 1.76 40.81 56.45
CA GLN A 45 2.27 41.13 55.13
C GLN A 45 1.40 42.15 54.40
N PRO A 46 1.97 43.31 54.08
CA PRO A 46 1.30 44.28 53.25
C PRO A 46 1.13 43.64 51.86
N ASP A 47 0.03 42.94 51.66
CA ASP A 47 -0.35 42.51 50.34
C ASP A 47 -0.68 43.76 49.53
N ALA A 48 -0.49 43.68 48.21
CA ALA A 48 -0.73 44.83 47.34
C ALA A 48 -2.15 45.37 47.53
N VAL A 49 -3.09 44.52 47.98
CA VAL A 49 -4.45 44.90 48.33
C VAL A 49 -4.52 45.72 49.63
N SER A 50 -3.77 45.42 50.70
CA SER A 50 -3.74 46.20 51.96
C SER A 50 -2.87 47.46 51.89
N ILE A 51 -1.76 47.46 51.12
CA ILE A 51 -1.07 48.72 50.78
C ILE A 51 -2.00 49.58 49.94
N SER A 52 -2.63 49.04 48.90
CA SER A 52 -3.52 49.82 48.03
C SER A 52 -4.77 50.28 48.79
N TYR A 53 -5.27 49.50 49.75
CA TYR A 53 -6.37 49.88 50.63
C TYR A 53 -5.92 50.88 51.73
N ALA A 54 -4.69 50.80 52.26
CA ALA A 54 -4.10 51.80 53.17
C ALA A 54 -3.76 53.11 52.45
N GLU A 55 -3.41 53.03 51.17
CA GLU A 55 -3.29 54.17 50.25
C GLU A 55 -4.67 54.73 49.89
N LEU A 56 -5.69 53.90 49.65
CA LEU A 56 -7.09 54.34 49.44
C LEU A 56 -7.69 54.98 50.69
N LEU A 57 -7.32 54.48 51.89
CA LEU A 57 -7.68 55.05 53.18
C LEU A 57 -6.89 56.34 53.47
N LEU A 58 -5.61 56.43 53.10
CA LEU A 58 -4.81 57.67 53.13
C LEU A 58 -5.29 58.69 52.08
N GLU A 59 -5.97 58.25 51.01
CA GLU A 59 -6.68 59.12 50.06
C GLU A 59 -7.99 59.65 50.65
N ALA A 60 -8.72 58.83 51.42
CA ALA A 60 -9.84 59.31 52.23
C ALA A 60 -9.38 60.18 53.42
N HIS A 61 -8.14 60.02 53.92
CA HIS A 61 -7.55 60.70 55.11
C HIS A 61 -6.01 60.97 55.04
N PRO A 62 -5.50 62.13 54.54
CA PRO A 62 -4.06 62.33 54.23
C PRO A 62 -3.02 62.65 55.34
N ASP A 63 -3.40 63.05 56.56
CA ASP A 63 -2.50 63.76 57.52
C ASP A 63 -1.79 62.91 58.61
N ASP A 64 -1.79 61.57 58.53
CA ASP A 64 -1.24 60.71 59.59
C ASP A 64 0.31 60.51 59.50
N THR A 65 1.12 61.14 60.37
CA THR A 65 2.62 61.06 60.39
C THR A 65 3.16 59.84 61.12
N SER A 66 2.44 59.34 62.12
CA SER A 66 2.73 58.07 62.77
C SER A 66 2.56 56.91 61.78
N LEU A 67 1.50 56.95 60.96
CA LEU A 67 1.33 56.06 59.82
C LEU A 67 2.48 56.22 58.81
N ARG A 68 3.27 57.33 58.83
CA ARG A 68 4.43 57.62 57.95
C ARG A 68 5.81 57.17 58.45
N LEU A 69 6.21 57.40 59.71
CA LEU A 69 7.50 56.89 60.27
C LEU A 69 7.46 55.36 60.40
N LYS A 70 6.29 54.82 60.79
CA LYS A 70 6.06 53.37 60.73
C LYS A 70 6.14 52.88 59.30
N LEU A 71 5.60 53.62 58.34
CA LEU A 71 5.83 53.34 56.93
C LEU A 71 7.33 53.46 56.58
N ILE A 72 8.17 54.38 57.09
CA ILE A 72 9.64 54.44 56.79
C ILE A 72 10.42 53.26 57.35
N GLU A 73 10.29 52.95 58.65
CA GLU A 73 10.94 51.78 59.23
C GLU A 73 10.39 50.50 58.58
N GLN A 74 9.08 50.41 58.31
CA GLN A 74 8.49 49.29 57.55
C GLN A 74 9.02 49.27 56.12
N LEU A 75 9.38 50.39 55.52
CA LEU A 75 9.95 50.45 54.17
C LEU A 75 11.48 50.21 54.16
N ILE A 76 12.25 50.58 55.20
CA ILE A 76 13.67 50.16 55.38
C ILE A 76 13.72 48.65 55.66
N ALA A 77 12.76 48.15 56.43
CA ALA A 77 12.60 46.74 56.72
C ALA A 77 12.03 45.92 55.54
N LEU A 78 11.08 46.45 54.74
CA LEU A 78 10.56 45.84 53.50
C LEU A 78 11.53 45.99 52.32
N GLY A 79 12.63 46.71 52.49
CA GLY A 79 13.61 46.95 51.44
C GLY A 79 13.13 47.92 50.36
N ASP A 80 11.94 48.48 50.49
CA ASP A 80 11.46 49.55 49.60
C ASP A 80 12.04 50.89 50.06
N HIS A 81 13.38 50.98 50.03
CA HIS A 81 14.15 52.16 50.39
C HIS A 81 13.73 53.38 49.56
N VAL A 82 13.18 53.19 48.36
CA VAL A 82 12.72 54.27 47.47
C VAL A 82 11.43 54.87 47.99
N ARG A 83 10.41 54.06 48.30
CA ARG A 83 9.24 54.56 49.01
C ARG A 83 9.63 55.06 50.41
N ALA A 84 10.54 54.39 51.16
CA ALA A 84 10.98 54.78 52.51
C ALA A 84 11.56 56.19 52.48
N ARG A 85 12.46 56.40 51.53
CA ARG A 85 13.08 57.69 51.28
C ARG A 85 12.05 58.72 50.84
N SER A 86 11.10 58.36 49.98
CA SER A 86 10.01 59.28 49.62
C SER A 86 9.17 59.70 50.84
N HIS A 87 9.02 58.83 51.84
CA HIS A 87 8.40 59.16 53.11
C HIS A 87 9.35 59.93 54.07
N VAL A 88 10.67 59.64 54.13
CA VAL A 88 11.71 60.42 54.87
C VAL A 88 11.75 61.85 54.36
N PHE A 89 11.56 62.06 53.05
CA PHE A 89 11.51 63.39 52.45
C PHE A 89 10.21 64.15 52.70
N ARG A 90 9.13 63.46 53.07
CA ARG A 90 7.92 64.14 53.58
C ARG A 90 7.98 64.31 55.12
N LEU A 91 9.14 64.09 55.77
CA LEU A 91 9.45 64.51 57.16
C LEU A 91 10.16 65.86 57.19
N ASN A 92 10.15 66.52 58.35
CA ASN A 92 10.78 67.82 58.56
C ASN A 92 12.30 67.68 58.88
N GLU A 93 13.17 68.50 58.28
CA GLU A 93 14.64 68.31 58.18
C GLU A 93 15.48 68.53 59.47
N ALA A 94 14.90 68.93 60.60
CA ALA A 94 15.67 69.48 61.75
C ALA A 94 16.27 68.47 62.76
N SER A 95 16.43 67.18 62.44
CA SER A 95 16.99 66.16 63.36
C SER A 95 18.44 65.78 63.01
N GLY A 96 19.44 65.98 63.91
CA GLY A 96 20.88 65.69 63.70
C GLY A 96 21.23 64.19 63.52
N ASP A 97 20.28 63.36 63.90
CA ASP A 97 20.17 61.97 63.54
C ASP A 97 20.29 61.75 62.02
N VAL A 98 20.01 62.77 61.21
CA VAL A 98 20.21 62.75 59.77
C VAL A 98 21.66 62.40 59.38
N ARG A 99 22.78 62.87 59.99
CA ARG A 99 24.14 62.54 59.48
C ARG A 99 24.63 61.14 59.85
N PHE A 100 24.35 60.72 61.07
CA PHE A 100 24.60 59.35 61.47
C PHE A 100 23.69 58.41 60.67
N PHE A 101 22.36 58.64 60.59
CA PHE A 101 21.45 57.81 59.77
C PHE A 101 21.69 57.94 58.27
N LEU A 102 22.31 59.00 57.76
CA LEU A 102 22.76 59.07 56.37
C LEU A 102 24.09 58.35 56.15
N THR A 103 25.06 58.41 57.08
CA THR A 103 26.30 57.63 56.97
C THR A 103 26.02 56.16 57.22
N GLU A 104 25.02 55.88 58.04
CA GLU A 104 24.49 54.57 58.32
C GLU A 104 23.63 54.09 57.15
N LEU A 105 22.64 54.84 56.64
CA LEU A 105 21.98 54.52 55.36
C LEU A 105 23.00 54.47 54.22
N ALA A 106 24.16 55.12 54.29
CA ALA A 106 25.22 54.97 53.29
C ALA A 106 26.04 53.69 53.50
N VAL A 107 26.42 53.34 54.74
CA VAL A 107 27.04 52.05 55.06
C VAL A 107 26.05 50.92 54.75
N LEU A 108 24.75 51.11 55.02
CA LEU A 108 23.65 50.16 54.87
C LEU A 108 23.15 50.09 53.41
N GLU A 109 23.04 51.18 52.65
CA GLU A 109 22.78 51.15 51.20
C GLU A 109 23.99 50.60 50.47
N ALA A 110 25.21 50.97 50.89
CA ALA A 110 26.40 50.31 50.37
C ALA A 110 26.34 48.80 50.67
N GLN A 111 25.90 48.40 51.86
CA GLN A 111 25.71 46.99 52.22
C GLN A 111 24.50 46.32 51.56
N ALA A 112 23.42 47.05 51.24
CA ALA A 112 22.16 46.54 50.66
C ALA A 112 22.16 46.54 49.14
N THR A 113 23.04 47.33 48.52
CA THR A 113 23.36 47.17 47.11
C THR A 113 24.04 45.82 46.97
N GLU A 114 23.47 44.92 46.16
CA GLU A 114 24.02 43.56 45.96
C GLU A 114 25.44 43.55 45.37
N LYS A 115 25.99 44.72 44.98
CA LYS A 115 27.41 44.86 44.65
C LYS A 115 28.21 45.13 45.93
N ALA A 116 29.20 44.27 46.19
CA ALA A 116 30.21 44.47 47.21
C ALA A 116 30.71 45.93 47.22
N VAL A 117 30.65 46.54 48.40
CA VAL A 117 31.16 47.89 48.67
C VAL A 117 32.61 47.94 48.22
N SER A 118 32.88 48.66 47.13
CA SER A 118 34.21 48.65 46.54
C SER A 118 35.26 49.06 47.57
N ALA A 119 36.51 48.63 47.40
CA ALA A 119 37.60 49.11 48.25
C ALA A 119 37.69 50.65 48.25
N GLN A 120 37.28 51.30 47.16
CA GLN A 120 37.19 52.76 47.09
C GLN A 120 36.05 53.31 47.95
N THR A 121 34.95 52.58 48.05
CA THR A 121 33.82 52.88 48.92
C THR A 121 34.12 52.53 50.38
N LEU A 122 34.82 51.43 50.70
CA LEU A 122 35.32 51.10 52.04
C LEU A 122 36.44 52.03 52.49
N ALA A 123 37.30 52.47 51.58
CA ALA A 123 38.27 53.52 51.85
C ALA A 123 37.56 54.85 52.04
N ALA A 124 36.50 55.15 51.29
CA ALA A 124 35.65 56.32 51.53
C ALA A 124 34.93 56.21 52.89
N LEU A 125 34.48 55.02 53.30
CA LEU A 125 33.88 54.75 54.60
C LEU A 125 34.92 54.78 55.75
N SER A 126 36.13 54.25 55.53
CA SER A 126 37.28 54.29 56.45
C SER A 126 37.80 55.70 56.61
N ALA A 127 37.78 56.49 55.53
CA ALA A 127 38.03 57.91 55.59
C ALA A 127 36.88 58.65 56.29
N GLN A 128 35.61 58.28 56.05
CA GLN A 128 34.47 58.78 56.81
C GLN A 128 34.58 58.42 58.30
N LEU A 129 35.17 57.26 58.66
CA LEU A 129 35.39 56.79 60.05
C LEU A 129 36.61 57.40 60.75
N ARG A 130 37.76 57.45 60.08
CA ARG A 130 38.92 58.24 60.52
C ARG A 130 38.54 59.72 60.63
N GLY A 131 37.54 60.16 59.84
CA GLY A 131 36.91 61.49 59.87
C GLY A 131 35.82 61.68 60.94
N VAL A 132 35.39 60.61 61.62
CA VAL A 132 34.60 60.75 62.84
C VAL A 132 35.53 61.25 63.94
N VAL A 133 35.15 62.37 64.56
CA VAL A 133 35.97 63.02 65.59
C VAL A 133 36.02 62.14 66.86
N ARG A 134 37.21 61.55 67.16
CA ARG A 134 37.46 60.59 68.28
C ARG A 134 37.24 61.15 69.68
N GLU A 135 37.23 62.46 69.80
CA GLU A 135 37.16 63.17 71.07
C GLU A 135 35.71 63.37 71.57
N GLY A 136 34.70 63.46 70.69
CA GLY A 136 33.26 63.60 71.04
C GLY A 136 32.53 62.25 71.21
N LEU A 137 33.31 61.18 71.13
CA LEU A 137 32.88 59.79 71.22
C LEU A 137 33.14 59.28 72.65
N SER A 138 32.13 58.69 73.28
CA SER A 138 32.28 57.90 74.50
C SER A 138 33.33 56.77 74.35
N LEU A 139 33.88 56.22 75.44
CA LEU A 139 34.70 54.98 75.38
C LEU A 139 33.98 53.85 74.63
N GLU A 140 32.63 53.81 74.65
CA GLU A 140 31.83 52.86 73.86
C GLU A 140 31.81 53.21 72.37
N GLN A 141 31.90 54.48 72.03
CA GLN A 141 32.15 54.94 70.67
C GLN A 141 33.64 54.83 70.25
N LEU A 142 34.68 54.99 71.10
CA LEU A 142 36.12 54.73 70.82
C LEU A 142 36.41 53.23 70.70
N ALA A 143 35.67 52.44 71.46
CA ALA A 143 35.63 51.00 71.29
C ALA A 143 34.77 50.62 70.07
N ARG A 144 33.57 51.20 69.81
CA ARG A 144 32.86 51.05 68.52
C ARG A 144 33.75 51.55 67.38
N LEU A 145 34.70 52.44 67.62
CA LEU A 145 35.64 52.95 66.62
C LEU A 145 36.91 52.10 66.46
N ALA A 146 37.60 51.63 67.50
CA ALA A 146 38.62 50.60 67.34
C ALA A 146 37.99 49.37 66.69
N ARG A 147 36.70 49.08 67.01
CA ARG A 147 35.90 48.05 66.35
C ARG A 147 35.47 48.42 64.94
N HIS A 148 35.08 49.65 64.64
CA HIS A 148 34.73 50.08 63.28
C HIS A 148 35.99 50.25 62.44
N ALA A 149 37.16 50.55 63.04
CA ALA A 149 38.51 50.62 62.45
C ALA A 149 39.02 49.22 62.16
N LEU A 150 38.76 48.27 63.05
CA LEU A 150 38.86 46.87 62.71
C LEU A 150 37.78 46.46 61.66
N ALA A 151 36.55 47.02 61.69
CA ALA A 151 35.47 46.73 60.73
C ALA A 151 35.70 47.32 59.33
N VAL A 152 36.56 48.34 59.24
CA VAL A 152 37.12 48.86 57.99
C VAL A 152 38.63 48.57 57.86
N ASN A 153 39.13 47.64 58.69
CA ASN A 153 40.42 46.95 58.65
C ASN A 153 41.73 47.75 58.92
N ASP A 154 42.06 48.10 60.19
CA ASP A 154 43.31 48.83 60.59
C ASP A 154 43.87 48.49 62.02
N PRO A 155 44.76 47.49 62.20
CA PRO A 155 45.31 47.03 63.50
C PRO A 155 46.63 47.69 63.92
N SER A 156 47.37 48.25 62.97
CA SER A 156 48.55 49.07 63.27
C SER A 156 48.17 50.28 64.11
N LEU A 157 47.03 50.89 63.77
CA LEU A 157 46.40 51.94 64.58
C LEU A 157 46.07 51.44 65.99
N ALA A 158 45.84 50.13 66.19
CA ALA A 158 45.58 49.55 67.51
C ALA A 158 46.86 49.26 68.32
N ALA A 159 47.91 48.66 67.74
CA ALA A 159 49.20 48.38 68.41
C ALA A 159 49.86 49.66 68.96
N GLN A 160 49.74 50.73 68.17
CA GLN A 160 50.17 52.06 68.58
C GLN A 160 49.26 52.61 69.66
N VAL A 161 47.93 52.46 69.53
CA VAL A 161 46.98 52.80 70.61
C VAL A 161 47.25 51.94 71.87
N TYR A 162 47.91 50.77 71.80
CA TYR A 162 48.30 49.92 72.95
C TYR A 162 49.66 50.24 73.57
N LEU A 163 50.70 50.53 72.79
CA LEU A 163 51.93 51.12 73.33
C LEU A 163 51.63 52.48 73.96
N ASP A 164 50.71 53.26 73.38
CA ASP A 164 50.18 54.50 73.98
C ASP A 164 49.46 54.22 75.31
N LEU A 165 48.74 53.09 75.42
CA LEU A 165 48.20 52.62 76.69
C LEU A 165 49.31 52.12 77.65
N ALA A 166 50.39 51.48 77.15
CA ALA A 166 51.54 50.93 77.90
C ALA A 166 52.36 51.99 78.64
N GLU A 167 52.49 53.13 77.97
CA GLU A 167 53.16 54.30 78.48
C GLU A 167 52.22 55.14 79.35
N ARG A 168 50.92 55.28 79.03
CA ARG A 168 49.95 56.07 79.82
C ARG A 168 49.47 55.37 81.09
N ASP A 169 49.87 54.12 81.33
CA ASP A 169 49.48 53.31 82.49
C ASP A 169 50.62 52.41 83.04
N GLU A 170 51.49 52.95 83.92
CA GLU A 170 52.69 52.26 84.47
C GLU A 170 52.42 51.03 85.35
N ALA A 171 51.30 50.99 86.07
CA ALA A 171 50.98 49.88 86.99
C ALA A 171 50.83 48.55 86.25
N ARG A 172 50.51 48.64 84.96
CA ARG A 172 50.35 47.50 84.07
C ARG A 172 51.54 47.33 83.13
N ARG A 173 52.77 47.82 83.43
CA ARG A 173 53.91 47.78 82.49
C ARG A 173 54.33 46.39 82.02
N GLN A 174 54.47 45.37 82.88
CA GLN A 174 54.79 44.01 82.41
C GLN A 174 53.61 43.41 81.60
N GLN A 175 52.38 43.79 81.96
CA GLN A 175 51.18 43.43 81.19
C GLN A 175 51.18 44.12 79.84
N TRP A 176 51.48 45.42 79.76
CA TRP A 176 51.57 46.16 78.52
C TRP A 176 52.82 45.86 77.71
N PHE A 177 53.94 45.41 78.32
CA PHE A 177 55.07 44.79 77.61
C PHE A 177 54.66 43.42 77.05
N GLY A 178 53.77 42.72 77.74
CA GLY A 178 53.00 41.61 77.18
C GLY A 178 52.13 42.07 76.01
N GLU A 179 51.30 43.11 76.17
CA GLU A 179 50.45 43.69 75.10
C GLU A 179 51.30 44.29 73.96
N ALA A 180 52.56 44.65 74.23
CA ALA A 180 53.51 45.18 73.27
C ALA A 180 54.25 44.07 72.56
N VAL A 181 54.80 43.06 73.27
CA VAL A 181 55.34 41.86 72.64
C VAL A 181 54.22 41.22 71.82
N THR A 182 52.98 41.18 72.29
CA THR A 182 51.85 40.66 71.50
C THR A 182 51.41 41.59 70.37
N ALA A 183 51.38 42.91 70.53
CA ALA A 183 51.09 43.85 69.44
C ALA A 183 52.23 43.93 68.41
N HIS A 184 53.49 43.75 68.81
CA HIS A 184 54.66 43.63 67.93
C HIS A 184 54.68 42.27 67.23
N LEU A 185 54.26 41.21 67.91
CA LEU A 185 53.98 39.94 67.24
C LEU A 185 52.78 40.10 66.28
N ALA A 186 51.75 40.89 66.62
CA ALA A 186 50.61 41.21 65.74
C ALA A 186 50.98 42.16 64.58
N ALA A 187 52.07 42.92 64.74
CA ALA A 187 52.68 43.75 63.72
C ALA A 187 53.79 43.03 62.92
N GLY A 188 54.31 41.89 63.42
CA GLY A 188 55.29 41.03 62.75
C GLY A 188 56.78 41.17 63.13
N GLU A 189 57.17 41.65 64.31
CA GLU A 189 58.56 42.03 64.67
C GLU A 189 59.29 41.05 65.65
N THR A 190 59.54 39.80 65.24
CA THR A 190 59.96 38.66 66.12
C THR A 190 61.43 38.64 66.58
N GLY A 191 62.40 38.97 65.71
CA GLY A 191 63.83 38.87 66.04
C GLY A 191 64.30 39.83 67.13
N THR A 192 63.57 40.92 67.34
CA THR A 192 63.79 41.84 68.46
C THR A 192 63.40 41.19 69.78
N ALA A 193 62.31 40.43 69.82
CA ALA A 193 61.89 39.69 71.01
C ALA A 193 62.90 38.59 71.41
N ALA A 194 63.49 37.87 70.45
CA ALA A 194 64.37 36.71 70.72
C ALA A 194 65.67 37.04 71.46
N ARG A 195 66.37 38.08 71.01
CA ARG A 195 67.62 38.52 71.64
C ARG A 195 67.39 39.06 73.05
N LEU A 196 66.25 39.73 73.27
CA LEU A 196 65.83 40.18 74.60
C LEU A 196 65.67 38.98 75.56
N LEU A 197 65.17 37.84 75.08
CA LEU A 197 64.99 36.61 75.86
C LEU A 197 66.33 35.89 76.15
N SER A 198 67.22 35.72 75.17
CA SER A 198 68.50 34.99 75.39
C SER A 198 69.44 35.67 76.39
N GLY A 199 69.47 37.01 76.38
CA GLY A 199 70.25 37.78 77.36
C GLY A 199 69.82 37.54 78.81
N MET A 200 68.62 36.99 79.03
CA MET A 200 68.10 36.67 80.36
C MET A 200 68.62 35.32 80.90
N ILE A 201 68.95 34.34 80.04
CA ILE A 201 69.39 33.00 80.48
C ILE A 201 70.62 33.08 81.40
N ALA A 202 71.59 33.93 81.06
CA ALA A 202 72.82 34.10 81.86
C ALA A 202 72.64 35.00 83.10
N ARG A 203 71.50 35.68 83.25
CA ARG A 203 71.23 36.65 84.33
C ARG A 203 70.39 36.07 85.46
N VAL A 204 69.95 34.82 85.33
CA VAL A 204 69.09 34.16 86.30
C VAL A 204 69.76 32.89 86.82
N ASP A 205 69.80 32.71 88.15
CA ASP A 205 70.57 31.64 88.81
C ASP A 205 69.78 30.31 88.94
N SER A 206 68.44 30.37 88.92
CA SER A 206 67.56 29.21 89.05
C SER A 206 67.64 28.28 87.84
N ALA A 207 67.77 26.97 88.06
CA ALA A 207 67.79 25.97 86.99
C ALA A 207 66.48 25.97 86.19
N ASP A 208 65.33 26.05 86.87
CA ASP A 208 64.00 26.08 86.24
C ASP A 208 63.80 27.35 85.40
N ASP A 209 64.26 28.50 85.90
CA ASP A 209 64.18 29.74 85.12
C ASP A 209 65.16 29.71 83.92
N ARG A 210 66.36 29.14 84.09
CA ARG A 210 67.30 28.95 82.97
C ARG A 210 66.69 28.06 81.89
N GLN A 211 66.04 26.97 82.26
CA GLN A 211 65.32 26.09 81.34
C GLN A 211 64.15 26.82 80.65
N ARG A 212 63.35 27.61 81.38
CA ARG A 212 62.27 28.42 80.80
C ARG A 212 62.81 29.40 79.76
N TYR A 213 63.86 30.15 80.10
CA TYR A 213 64.45 31.11 79.17
C TYR A 213 65.15 30.42 77.99
N VAL A 214 65.73 29.23 78.15
CA VAL A 214 66.23 28.42 77.02
C VAL A 214 65.09 28.10 76.05
N SER A 215 63.92 27.70 76.55
CA SER A 215 62.74 27.41 75.72
C SER A 215 62.15 28.66 75.04
N GLU A 216 62.03 29.77 75.76
CA GLU A 216 61.53 31.04 75.21
C GLU A 216 62.51 31.65 74.19
N ALA A 217 63.81 31.61 74.48
CA ALA A 217 64.85 32.03 73.56
C ALA A 217 64.89 31.14 72.30
N PHE A 218 64.79 29.83 72.47
CA PHE A 218 64.68 28.88 71.38
C PHE A 218 63.49 29.22 70.47
N SER A 219 62.30 29.40 71.05
CA SER A 219 61.06 29.71 70.32
C SER A 219 61.15 31.03 69.57
N ALA A 220 61.73 32.05 70.20
CA ALA A 220 61.87 33.35 69.57
C ALA A 220 62.98 33.37 68.49
N TYR A 221 64.07 32.62 68.65
CA TYR A 221 65.07 32.44 67.60
C TYR A 221 64.50 31.70 66.40
N LEU A 222 63.67 30.68 66.61
CA LEU A 222 62.93 30.07 65.52
C LEU A 222 61.98 31.05 64.83
N ALA A 223 61.24 31.87 65.59
CA ALA A 223 60.37 32.91 65.03
C ALA A 223 61.15 34.01 64.27
N ALA A 224 62.45 34.12 64.51
CA ALA A 224 63.39 35.02 63.83
C ALA A 224 64.17 34.35 62.69
N ASP A 225 63.86 33.08 62.37
CA ASP A 225 64.56 32.26 61.37
C ASP A 225 66.07 32.04 61.67
N GLN A 226 66.41 31.88 62.95
CA GLN A 226 67.79 31.71 63.46
C GLN A 226 68.01 30.31 64.05
N GLY A 227 67.83 29.29 63.19
CA GLY A 227 67.83 27.87 63.60
C GLY A 227 69.15 27.36 64.17
N GLU A 228 70.30 27.83 63.69
CA GLU A 228 71.61 27.42 64.23
C GLU A 228 71.77 27.90 65.69
N GLN A 229 71.40 29.15 65.97
CA GLN A 229 71.47 29.72 67.31
C GLN A 229 70.48 29.03 68.25
N ALA A 230 69.29 28.67 67.75
CA ALA A 230 68.31 27.88 68.47
C ALA A 230 68.85 26.48 68.84
N ALA A 231 69.48 25.75 67.92
CA ALA A 231 70.10 24.46 68.22
C ALA A 231 71.29 24.59 69.18
N THR A 232 72.10 25.64 69.01
CA THR A 232 73.28 25.90 69.84
C THR A 232 72.93 26.20 71.29
N VAL A 233 71.87 27.00 71.54
CA VAL A 233 71.46 27.31 72.92
C VAL A 233 70.99 26.06 73.67
N VAL A 234 70.38 25.10 72.98
CA VAL A 234 69.99 23.81 73.56
C VAL A 234 71.21 22.89 73.73
N HIS A 235 72.05 22.74 72.71
CA HIS A 235 73.27 21.91 72.77
C HIS A 235 74.20 22.31 73.92
N ALA A 236 74.44 23.62 74.10
CA ALA A 236 75.32 24.14 75.14
C ALA A 236 74.81 23.89 76.57
N ASN A 237 73.55 23.49 76.72
CA ASN A 237 72.88 23.29 78.02
C ASN A 237 72.24 21.89 78.12
N LEU A 238 72.75 20.88 77.39
CA LEU A 238 72.21 19.51 77.44
C LEU A 238 72.34 18.82 78.80
N ASP A 239 73.26 19.29 79.65
CA ASP A 239 73.51 18.74 80.98
C ASP A 239 72.37 19.03 81.97
N ILE A 240 71.61 20.11 81.74
CA ILE A 240 70.47 20.51 82.57
C ILE A 240 69.12 20.03 82.03
N LEU A 241 69.10 19.33 80.90
CA LEU A 241 67.88 18.80 80.28
C LEU A 241 67.69 17.31 80.59
N ASP A 242 66.43 16.89 80.74
CA ASP A 242 66.05 15.50 81.03
C ASP A 242 65.07 14.91 79.99
N ALA A 243 64.52 13.72 80.28
CA ALA A 243 63.58 13.07 79.37
C ALA A 243 62.26 13.85 79.18
N ALA A 244 61.83 14.65 80.17
CA ALA A 244 60.65 15.50 80.08
C ALA A 244 60.86 16.66 79.09
N ASP A 245 62.11 17.05 78.83
CA ASP A 245 62.49 18.03 77.82
C ASP A 245 62.48 17.48 76.38
N GLY A 246 61.95 16.28 76.17
CA GLY A 246 61.89 15.63 74.85
C GLY A 246 61.34 16.53 73.73
N ALA A 247 60.38 17.42 74.02
CA ALA A 247 59.85 18.37 73.03
C ALA A 247 60.87 19.45 72.62
N LEU A 248 61.65 19.96 73.57
CA LEU A 248 62.72 20.92 73.31
C LEU A 248 63.89 20.24 72.61
N LEU A 249 64.25 19.01 73.03
CA LEU A 249 65.29 18.20 72.38
C LEU A 249 64.90 17.85 70.94
N GLU A 250 63.65 17.45 70.68
CA GLU A 250 63.11 17.23 69.33
C GLU A 250 63.23 18.49 68.48
N ALA A 251 62.78 19.62 69.01
CA ALA A 251 62.81 20.89 68.30
C ALA A 251 64.27 21.34 68.04
N ALA A 252 65.19 21.07 68.96
CA ALA A 252 66.61 21.36 68.80
C ALA A 252 67.30 20.45 67.78
N VAL A 253 66.96 19.15 67.74
CA VAL A 253 67.40 18.24 66.68
C VAL A 253 66.89 18.73 65.33
N LYS A 254 65.62 19.13 65.22
CA LYS A 254 65.06 19.72 63.99
C LYS A 254 65.74 21.03 63.61
N ALA A 255 66.03 21.90 64.57
CA ALA A 255 66.76 23.14 64.33
C ALA A 255 68.21 22.85 63.86
N GLY A 256 68.86 21.83 64.43
CA GLY A 256 70.18 21.36 64.00
C GLY A 256 70.17 20.78 62.59
N ILE A 257 69.18 19.95 62.25
CA ILE A 257 68.95 19.44 60.90
C ILE A 257 68.70 20.60 59.92
N GLY A 258 67.81 21.53 60.26
CA GLY A 258 67.45 22.69 59.43
C GLY A 258 68.60 23.67 59.21
N SER A 259 69.53 23.77 60.17
CA SER A 259 70.76 24.55 60.05
C SER A 259 71.96 23.76 59.52
N GLN A 260 71.75 22.51 59.05
CA GLN A 260 72.79 21.59 58.56
C GLN A 260 73.89 21.27 59.57
N ARG A 261 73.66 21.50 60.87
CA ARG A 261 74.52 21.11 61.98
C ARG A 261 74.16 19.71 62.46
N TYR A 262 74.38 18.73 61.58
CA TYR A 262 74.11 17.31 61.86
C TYR A 262 74.98 16.78 63.00
N ASP A 263 76.14 17.38 63.24
CA ASP A 263 76.99 17.14 64.39
C ASP A 263 76.24 17.43 65.71
N LEU A 264 75.68 18.64 65.84
CA LEU A 264 74.91 19.03 67.02
C LEU A 264 73.65 18.18 67.15
N ALA A 265 72.92 17.98 66.05
CA ALA A 265 71.72 17.16 66.04
C ALA A 265 72.01 15.70 66.45
N ALA A 266 73.12 15.10 65.99
CA ALA A 266 73.51 13.75 66.35
C ALA A 266 73.89 13.63 67.83
N GLU A 267 74.60 14.60 68.40
CA GLU A 267 74.96 14.60 69.81
C GLU A 267 73.74 14.83 70.73
N ILE A 268 72.89 15.80 70.40
CA ILE A 268 71.61 16.04 71.11
C ILE A 268 70.77 14.77 71.06
N LEU A 269 70.63 14.15 69.89
CA LEU A 269 69.84 12.95 69.71
C LEU A 269 70.46 11.74 70.41
N ALA A 270 71.77 11.54 70.37
CA ALA A 270 72.43 10.45 71.08
C ALA A 270 72.21 10.57 72.58
N ARG A 271 72.30 11.79 73.14
CA ARG A 271 71.95 12.05 74.53
C ARG A 271 70.48 11.76 74.81
N TRP A 272 69.59 12.18 73.91
CA TRP A 272 68.15 11.92 74.04
C TRP A 272 67.81 10.42 73.97
N ARG A 273 68.40 9.65 73.05
CA ARG A 273 68.21 8.19 72.91
C ARG A 273 68.74 7.40 74.10
N LEU A 274 69.72 7.92 74.83
CA LEU A 274 70.16 7.34 76.11
C LEU A 274 69.13 7.59 77.23
N LEU A 275 68.44 8.73 77.20
CA LEU A 275 67.39 9.07 78.16
C LEU A 275 66.06 8.35 77.83
N ASP A 276 65.79 8.11 76.55
CA ASP A 276 64.57 7.46 76.05
C ASP A 276 64.83 6.49 74.86
N PRO A 277 65.23 5.23 75.14
CA PRO A 277 65.63 4.24 74.12
C PRO A 277 64.49 3.66 73.27
N GLU A 278 63.24 3.71 73.72
CA GLU A 278 62.07 3.26 72.95
C GLU A 278 61.14 4.42 72.58
N GLY A 279 61.56 5.65 72.87
CA GLY A 279 60.85 6.87 72.54
C GLY A 279 60.52 6.98 71.07
N VAL A 280 59.22 6.97 70.74
CA VAL A 280 58.72 7.09 69.36
C VAL A 280 59.17 8.42 68.72
N THR A 281 59.19 9.51 69.49
CA THR A 281 59.67 10.83 69.04
C THR A 281 61.17 10.86 68.82
N ALA A 282 61.95 10.17 69.66
CA ALA A 282 63.38 10.02 69.50
C ALA A 282 63.74 9.14 68.28
N LEU A 283 63.04 8.02 68.07
CA LEU A 283 63.19 7.17 66.88
C LEU A 283 62.81 7.91 65.59
N ARG A 284 61.74 8.71 65.61
CA ARG A 284 61.36 9.55 64.47
C ARG A 284 62.42 10.60 64.16
N SER A 285 62.96 11.25 65.19
CA SER A 285 64.02 12.24 65.05
C SER A 285 65.33 11.59 64.59
N GLU A 286 65.60 10.35 65.01
CA GLU A 286 66.71 9.54 64.50
C GLU A 286 66.54 9.23 63.02
N MET A 287 65.38 8.71 62.62
CA MET A 287 65.07 8.47 61.22
C MET A 287 65.23 9.74 60.38
N GLN A 288 64.72 10.89 60.85
CA GLN A 288 64.87 12.18 60.18
C GLN A 288 66.33 12.61 60.06
N LEU A 289 67.13 12.46 61.10
CA LEU A 289 68.56 12.76 61.07
C LEU A 289 69.31 11.84 60.08
N ARG A 290 69.03 10.54 60.09
CA ARG A 290 69.66 9.57 59.17
C ARG A 290 69.31 9.89 57.72
N LEU A 291 68.06 10.23 57.44
CA LEU A 291 67.63 10.68 56.11
C LEU A 291 68.34 11.97 55.69
N ALA A 292 68.37 12.99 56.57
CA ALA A 292 69.01 14.28 56.28
C ALA A 292 70.54 14.16 56.08
N SER A 293 71.17 13.19 56.75
CA SER A 293 72.60 12.89 56.62
C SER A 293 72.95 11.86 55.53
N GLY A 294 71.96 11.39 54.75
CA GLY A 294 72.15 10.48 53.62
C GLY A 294 72.39 9.02 53.99
N GLN A 295 72.09 8.60 55.23
CA GLN A 295 72.33 7.25 55.75
C GLN A 295 71.10 6.35 55.53
N LEU A 296 70.76 6.08 54.27
CA LEU A 296 69.49 5.47 53.86
C LEU A 296 69.25 4.06 54.45
N GLU A 297 70.26 3.19 54.50
CA GLU A 297 70.10 1.84 55.09
C GLU A 297 69.80 1.90 56.59
N GLN A 298 70.47 2.79 57.32
CA GLN A 298 70.22 2.99 58.74
C GLN A 298 68.86 3.63 58.98
N ALA A 299 68.44 4.56 58.11
CA ALA A 299 67.09 5.10 58.14
C ALA A 299 66.02 4.01 57.91
N TRP A 300 66.30 3.01 57.08
CA TRP A 300 65.38 1.90 56.82
C TRP A 300 65.27 0.97 58.03
N GLU A 301 66.39 0.65 58.68
CA GLU A 301 66.42 -0.14 59.92
C GLU A 301 65.65 0.57 61.05
N VAL A 302 65.93 1.85 61.28
CA VAL A 302 65.23 2.66 62.30
C VAL A 302 63.76 2.83 61.95
N GLY A 303 63.42 3.01 60.68
CA GLY A 303 62.04 3.11 60.20
C GLY A 303 61.23 1.82 60.40
N GLN A 304 61.85 0.65 60.21
CA GLN A 304 61.23 -0.64 60.55
C GLN A 304 61.03 -0.81 62.06
N GLN A 305 62.01 -0.40 62.88
CA GLN A 305 61.85 -0.40 64.33
C GLN A 305 60.69 0.51 64.75
N LEU A 306 60.63 1.72 64.18
CA LEU A 306 59.55 2.68 64.39
C LEU A 306 58.18 2.06 64.02
N ALA A 307 58.10 1.37 62.87
CA ALA A 307 56.90 0.67 62.41
C ALA A 307 56.40 -0.43 63.36
N ASN A 308 57.29 -1.04 64.15
CA ASN A 308 56.94 -2.08 65.12
C ASN A 308 56.43 -1.52 66.45
N VAL A 309 56.89 -0.34 66.87
CA VAL A 309 56.57 0.23 68.20
C VAL A 309 55.39 1.20 68.18
N ALA A 310 55.05 1.77 67.02
CA ALA A 310 53.94 2.70 66.89
C ALA A 310 53.23 2.58 65.52
N PRO A 311 51.92 2.87 65.46
CA PRO A 311 51.25 3.12 64.20
C PRO A 311 51.93 4.28 63.46
N GLN A 312 52.26 4.07 62.19
CA GLN A 312 52.95 5.07 61.39
C GLN A 312 51.97 6.12 60.87
N PRO A 313 52.26 7.42 61.04
CA PRO A 313 51.53 8.46 60.33
C PRO A 313 51.80 8.36 58.82
N ALA A 314 50.89 8.91 58.02
CA ALA A 314 50.96 8.90 56.55
C ALA A 314 52.33 9.35 56.01
N GLU A 315 52.88 10.44 56.54
CA GLU A 315 54.21 10.95 56.15
C GLU A 315 55.34 9.92 56.34
N THR A 316 55.29 9.13 57.43
CA THR A 316 56.30 8.09 57.67
C THR A 316 56.09 6.89 56.73
N LEU A 317 54.84 6.53 56.42
CA LEU A 317 54.55 5.48 55.45
C LEU A 317 55.06 5.87 54.05
N GLU A 318 54.83 7.11 53.62
CA GLU A 318 55.37 7.64 52.36
C GLU A 318 56.90 7.62 52.34
N THR A 319 57.52 8.05 53.44
CA THR A 319 58.98 8.04 53.58
C THR A 319 59.54 6.63 53.53
N MET A 320 58.91 5.68 54.22
CA MET A 320 59.30 4.26 54.18
C MET A 320 59.12 3.68 52.78
N ALA A 321 58.04 4.01 52.08
CA ALA A 321 57.82 3.53 50.73
C ALA A 321 58.90 4.04 49.75
N LYS A 322 59.19 5.34 49.76
CA LYS A 322 60.28 5.94 48.98
C LYS A 322 61.65 5.36 49.34
N LEU A 323 61.89 5.15 50.63
CA LEU A 323 63.15 4.57 51.12
C LEU A 323 63.31 3.11 50.67
N GLY A 324 62.23 2.34 50.65
CA GLY A 324 62.21 0.99 50.09
C GLY A 324 62.61 1.00 48.61
N GLU A 325 62.06 1.91 47.82
CA GLU A 325 62.48 2.07 46.41
C GLU A 325 63.94 2.49 46.26
N TRP A 326 64.40 3.49 47.03
CA TRP A 326 65.79 3.96 46.97
C TRP A 326 66.81 2.91 47.42
N THR A 327 66.40 1.98 48.28
CA THR A 327 67.24 0.88 48.77
C THR A 327 67.06 -0.43 47.99
N GLY A 328 66.29 -0.41 46.88
CA GLY A 328 66.13 -1.56 45.99
C GLY A 328 65.18 -2.66 46.51
N ARG A 329 64.20 -2.28 47.34
CA ARG A 329 63.18 -3.14 47.97
C ARG A 329 61.77 -2.80 47.48
N PRO A 330 61.46 -2.98 46.18
CA PRO A 330 60.21 -2.48 45.59
C PRO A 330 58.96 -3.23 46.09
N SER A 331 59.08 -4.51 46.46
CA SER A 331 58.00 -5.28 47.09
C SER A 331 57.58 -4.70 48.44
N GLU A 332 58.56 -4.45 49.31
CA GLU A 332 58.33 -3.88 50.63
C GLU A 332 57.88 -2.42 50.51
N ALA A 333 58.43 -1.67 49.56
CA ALA A 333 57.96 -0.32 49.24
C ALA A 333 56.47 -0.31 48.86
N LEU A 334 56.03 -1.25 48.01
CA LEU A 334 54.62 -1.38 47.64
C LEU A 334 53.74 -1.62 48.86
N GLU A 335 54.16 -2.44 49.83
CA GLU A 335 53.39 -2.64 51.07
C GLU A 335 53.19 -1.32 51.84
N TYR A 336 54.22 -0.47 51.93
CA TYR A 336 54.12 0.84 52.56
C TYR A 336 53.24 1.80 51.77
N TRP A 337 53.32 1.80 50.43
CA TRP A 337 52.42 2.56 49.56
C TRP A 337 50.96 2.14 49.73
N LEU A 338 50.69 0.84 49.85
CA LEU A 338 49.35 0.31 50.07
C LEU A 338 48.81 0.67 51.47
N LYS A 339 49.66 0.60 52.51
CA LYS A 339 49.31 1.05 53.87
C LYS A 339 49.02 2.55 53.91
N LEU A 340 49.79 3.35 53.16
CA LEU A 340 49.55 4.78 53.04
C LEU A 340 48.17 5.07 52.44
N LEU A 341 47.80 4.37 51.36
CA LEU A 341 46.50 4.55 50.71
C LEU A 341 45.30 4.14 51.58
N GLN A 342 45.49 3.26 52.57
CA GLN A 342 44.45 2.93 53.54
C GLN A 342 44.19 4.07 54.54
N GLN A 343 45.22 4.89 54.84
CA GLN A 343 45.09 6.03 55.76
C GLN A 343 44.71 7.30 55.04
N GLN A 344 45.34 7.57 53.89
CA GLN A 344 45.16 8.76 53.09
C GLN A 344 45.18 8.40 51.61
N ASP A 345 44.03 8.55 50.98
CA ASP A 345 43.87 8.24 49.57
C ASP A 345 44.26 9.44 48.70
N GLY A 346 45.55 9.53 48.38
CA GLY A 346 46.09 10.57 47.50
C GLY A 346 46.16 10.11 46.03
N PRO A 347 45.71 10.92 45.04
CA PRO A 347 45.72 10.51 43.63
C PRO A 347 47.13 10.21 43.10
N GLN A 348 48.14 11.00 43.50
CA GLN A 348 49.54 10.77 43.11
C GLN A 348 50.12 9.49 43.72
N VAL A 349 49.80 9.23 44.99
CA VAL A 349 50.22 8.02 45.71
C VAL A 349 49.60 6.79 45.06
N ARG A 350 48.32 6.87 44.70
CA ARG A 350 47.61 5.78 44.03
C ARG A 350 48.20 5.50 42.65
N GLU A 351 48.48 6.54 41.87
CA GLU A 351 49.13 6.42 40.56
C GLU A 351 50.48 5.70 40.66
N HIS A 352 51.31 6.10 41.61
CA HIS A 352 52.60 5.47 41.85
C HIS A 352 52.46 4.02 42.31
N ALA A 353 51.57 3.76 43.28
CA ALA A 353 51.35 2.44 43.85
C ALA A 353 50.85 1.42 42.82
N TRP A 354 49.89 1.80 41.95
CA TRP A 354 49.39 0.84 40.96
C TRP A 354 50.43 0.56 39.87
N ARG A 355 51.22 1.57 39.46
CA ARG A 355 52.31 1.36 38.50
C ARG A 355 53.40 0.46 39.06
N LEU A 356 53.78 0.68 40.32
CA LEU A 356 54.73 -0.19 41.02
C LEU A 356 54.18 -1.61 41.15
N ALA A 357 52.91 -1.78 41.52
CA ALA A 357 52.24 -3.08 41.55
C ALA A 357 52.26 -3.76 40.17
N ALA A 358 51.94 -3.03 39.10
CA ALA A 358 51.94 -3.55 37.74
C ALA A 358 53.35 -3.98 37.28
N GLN A 359 54.38 -3.18 37.59
CA GLN A 359 55.78 -3.50 37.32
C GLN A 359 56.28 -4.74 38.08
N LEU A 360 55.73 -4.98 39.28
CA LEU A 360 56.01 -6.14 40.10
C LEU A 360 55.16 -7.38 39.74
N PHE A 361 54.33 -7.29 38.69
CA PHE A 361 53.37 -8.33 38.32
C PHE A 361 52.35 -8.65 39.44
N ASP A 362 52.17 -7.72 40.38
CA ASP A 362 51.16 -7.81 41.43
C ASP A 362 49.81 -7.32 40.87
N PHE A 363 49.22 -8.17 40.05
CA PHE A 363 47.96 -7.90 39.35
C PHE A 363 46.78 -7.75 40.32
N ASP A 364 46.81 -8.41 41.48
CA ASP A 364 45.79 -8.27 42.53
C ASP A 364 45.73 -6.83 43.06
N ASN A 365 46.88 -6.28 43.43
CA ASN A 365 46.95 -4.90 43.90
C ASN A 365 46.75 -3.89 42.78
N THR A 366 47.21 -4.17 41.56
CA THR A 366 46.95 -3.34 40.38
C THR A 366 45.45 -3.21 40.12
N ILE A 367 44.71 -4.32 40.09
CA ILE A 367 43.25 -4.34 39.94
C ILE A 367 42.60 -3.59 41.10
N ARG A 368 42.95 -3.91 42.35
CA ARG A 368 42.33 -3.28 43.53
C ARG A 368 42.45 -1.76 43.53
N LEU A 369 43.64 -1.24 43.19
CA LEU A 369 43.93 0.19 43.17
C LEU A 369 43.21 0.91 42.03
N LEU A 370 43.20 0.32 40.83
CA LEU A 370 42.58 0.92 39.65
C LEU A 370 41.05 0.80 39.67
N ALA A 371 40.51 -0.31 40.18
CA ALA A 371 39.07 -0.51 40.33
C ALA A 371 38.45 0.53 41.27
N GLY A 372 39.08 0.78 42.42
CA GLY A 372 38.65 1.83 43.35
C GLY A 372 38.77 3.24 42.77
N ALA A 373 39.80 3.51 41.96
CA ALA A 373 39.88 4.79 41.23
C ALA A 373 38.72 4.98 40.25
N GLY A 374 38.35 3.92 39.52
CA GLY A 374 37.26 3.92 38.56
C GLY A 374 35.87 4.17 39.16
N GLU A 375 35.67 3.88 40.44
CA GLU A 375 34.42 4.23 41.15
C GLU A 375 34.30 5.75 41.40
N SER A 376 35.44 6.41 41.64
CA SER A 376 35.48 7.84 42.00
C SER A 376 35.61 8.78 40.80
N ARG A 377 36.26 8.34 39.72
CA ARG A 377 36.52 9.14 38.51
C ARG A 377 36.67 8.27 37.27
N GLN A 378 36.57 8.89 36.10
CA GLN A 378 36.97 8.26 34.86
C GLN A 378 38.47 7.90 34.92
N LEU A 379 38.80 6.64 34.63
CA LEU A 379 40.19 6.19 34.45
C LEU A 379 40.76 6.77 33.16
N SER A 380 42.07 7.02 33.16
CA SER A 380 42.80 7.27 31.90
C SER A 380 42.91 5.98 31.09
N ASP A 381 43.15 6.10 29.79
CA ASP A 381 43.30 4.96 28.87
C ASP A 381 44.38 3.97 29.35
N ALA A 382 45.51 4.47 29.86
CA ALA A 382 46.59 3.66 30.40
C ALA A 382 46.20 2.90 31.69
N GLU A 383 45.40 3.53 32.56
CA GLU A 383 44.89 2.91 33.78
C GLU A 383 43.87 1.82 33.45
N LEU A 384 42.96 2.10 32.53
CA LEU A 384 41.97 1.14 32.07
C LEU A 384 42.66 -0.09 31.42
N ASP A 385 43.61 0.15 30.52
CA ASP A 385 44.38 -0.92 29.88
C ASP A 385 45.16 -1.75 30.89
N ALA A 386 45.82 -1.11 31.87
CA ALA A 386 46.53 -1.82 32.92
C ALA A 386 45.59 -2.69 33.76
N LEU A 387 44.38 -2.22 34.09
CA LEU A 387 43.37 -3.01 34.80
C LEU A 387 42.89 -4.20 33.97
N VAL A 388 42.50 -3.97 32.71
CA VAL A 388 41.99 -5.02 31.82
C VAL A 388 43.08 -6.06 31.53
N TYR A 389 44.31 -5.61 31.26
CA TYR A 389 45.47 -6.46 31.10
C TYR A 389 45.74 -7.28 32.36
N SER A 390 45.68 -6.68 33.55
CA SER A 390 45.87 -7.38 34.82
C SER A 390 44.84 -8.50 35.02
N HIS A 391 43.57 -8.25 34.69
CA HIS A 391 42.56 -9.30 34.70
C HIS A 391 42.82 -10.41 33.68
N GLY A 392 43.28 -10.04 32.47
CA GLY A 392 43.67 -10.98 31.42
C GLY A 392 44.81 -11.90 31.84
N GLN A 393 45.88 -11.34 32.43
CA GLN A 393 47.03 -12.12 32.95
C GLN A 393 46.63 -13.07 34.08
N ARG A 394 45.62 -12.71 34.86
CA ARG A 394 45.07 -13.58 35.91
C ARG A 394 44.10 -14.64 35.40
N GLY A 395 43.68 -14.59 34.14
CA GLY A 395 42.62 -15.45 33.63
C GLY A 395 41.28 -15.21 34.34
N THR A 396 40.94 -13.95 34.62
CA THR A 396 39.68 -13.54 35.29
C THR A 396 38.75 -12.70 34.39
N PRO A 397 38.44 -13.15 33.16
CA PRO A 397 37.67 -12.37 32.19
C PRO A 397 36.25 -12.02 32.68
N GLU A 398 35.59 -12.89 33.44
CA GLU A 398 34.23 -12.64 33.96
C GLU A 398 34.23 -11.55 35.06
N GLN A 399 35.37 -11.34 35.72
CA GLN A 399 35.53 -10.24 36.68
C GLN A 399 35.77 -8.93 35.95
N ALA A 400 36.64 -8.94 34.93
CA ALA A 400 36.87 -7.78 34.06
C ALA A 400 35.58 -7.32 33.38
N GLU A 401 34.75 -8.24 32.89
CA GLU A 401 33.50 -7.91 32.21
C GLU A 401 32.52 -7.24 33.16
N ARG A 402 32.29 -7.85 34.34
CA ARG A 402 31.40 -7.27 35.37
C ARG A 402 31.87 -5.89 35.80
N TRP A 403 33.18 -5.72 36.00
CA TRP A 403 33.75 -4.44 36.36
C TRP A 403 33.58 -3.41 35.24
N LEU A 404 33.89 -3.76 33.98
CA LEU A 404 33.74 -2.86 32.82
C LEU A 404 32.29 -2.42 32.62
N ARG A 405 31.31 -3.32 32.77
CA ARG A 405 29.88 -2.97 32.70
C ARG A 405 29.48 -2.00 33.80
N GLN A 406 29.93 -2.23 35.03
CA GLN A 406 29.68 -1.31 36.14
C GLN A 406 30.37 0.04 35.91
N TYR A 407 31.62 0.03 35.47
CA TYR A 407 32.39 1.23 35.14
C TYR A 407 31.72 2.07 34.05
N LEU A 408 31.26 1.43 32.96
CA LEU A 408 30.56 2.09 31.87
C LEU A 408 29.19 2.64 32.27
N SER A 409 28.55 2.12 33.32
CA SER A 409 27.31 2.71 33.84
C SER A 409 27.55 4.07 34.52
N ALA A 410 28.74 4.26 35.12
CA ALA A 410 29.12 5.52 35.77
C ALA A 410 29.84 6.48 34.81
N HIS A 411 30.65 5.95 33.88
CA HIS A 411 31.49 6.72 32.95
C HIS A 411 31.20 6.32 31.49
N PRO A 412 30.00 6.59 30.98
CA PRO A 412 29.54 6.00 29.73
C PRO A 412 30.19 6.64 28.49
N ASP A 413 30.91 7.75 28.63
CA ASP A 413 31.59 8.45 27.52
C ASP A 413 33.06 8.00 27.32
N HIS A 414 33.55 7.05 28.12
CA HIS A 414 34.91 6.53 27.97
C HIS A 414 35.00 5.49 26.83
N SER A 415 35.29 5.95 25.61
CA SER A 415 35.32 5.12 24.38
C SER A 415 36.19 3.86 24.50
N LEU A 416 37.39 3.95 25.11
CA LEU A 416 38.29 2.78 25.25
C LEU A 416 37.69 1.68 26.13
N ALA A 417 36.90 2.02 27.16
CA ALA A 417 36.23 1.03 28.01
C ALA A 417 35.20 0.21 27.22
N TRP A 418 34.48 0.84 26.29
CA TRP A 418 33.60 0.12 25.37
C TRP A 418 34.37 -0.81 24.43
N GLU A 419 35.54 -0.38 23.95
CA GLU A 419 36.41 -1.22 23.11
C GLU A 419 36.95 -2.44 23.86
N ARG A 420 37.45 -2.25 25.07
CA ARG A 420 37.95 -3.35 25.91
C ARG A 420 36.85 -4.31 26.30
N LEU A 421 35.64 -3.82 26.57
CA LEU A 421 34.49 -4.69 26.80
C LEU A 421 34.12 -5.47 25.53
N GLN A 422 34.16 -4.84 24.34
CA GLN A 422 33.92 -5.54 23.08
C GLN A 422 34.94 -6.67 22.84
N GLN A 423 36.23 -6.37 22.99
CA GLN A 423 37.31 -7.36 22.81
C GLN A 423 37.19 -8.51 23.81
N LEU A 424 36.78 -8.22 25.04
CA LEU A 424 36.58 -9.24 26.06
C LEU A 424 35.40 -10.18 25.71
N LEU A 425 34.30 -9.62 25.22
CA LEU A 425 33.15 -10.40 24.78
C LEU A 425 33.46 -11.24 23.52
N GLU A 426 34.31 -10.70 22.62
CA GLU A 426 34.84 -11.42 21.45
C GLU A 426 35.70 -12.62 21.89
N GLN A 427 36.68 -12.39 22.77
CA GLN A 427 37.56 -13.44 23.29
C GLN A 427 36.80 -14.54 24.06
N THR A 428 35.68 -14.18 24.70
CA THR A 428 34.82 -15.11 25.45
C THR A 428 33.66 -15.70 24.63
N GLN A 429 33.57 -15.39 23.32
CA GLN A 429 32.53 -15.87 22.40
C GLN A 429 31.08 -15.55 22.84
N GLN A 430 30.87 -14.43 23.54
CA GLN A 430 29.54 -13.99 23.97
C GLN A 430 28.84 -13.16 22.88
N LEU A 431 28.44 -13.82 21.79
CA LEU A 431 27.96 -13.16 20.56
C LEU A 431 26.73 -12.26 20.77
N GLU A 432 25.73 -12.67 21.55
CA GLU A 432 24.52 -11.84 21.79
C GLU A 432 24.85 -10.57 22.58
N ALA A 433 25.78 -10.68 23.54
CA ALA A 433 26.25 -9.54 24.31
C ALA A 433 27.08 -8.58 23.45
N GLN A 434 27.86 -9.10 22.49
CA GLN A 434 28.61 -8.29 21.53
C GLN A 434 27.67 -7.45 20.64
N VAL A 435 26.59 -8.04 20.15
CA VAL A 435 25.57 -7.33 19.35
C VAL A 435 24.98 -6.14 20.11
N ALA A 436 24.55 -6.37 21.36
CA ALA A 436 23.98 -5.31 22.19
C ALA A 436 24.99 -4.18 22.42
N LEU A 437 26.26 -4.52 22.64
CA LEU A 437 27.32 -3.55 22.86
C LEU A 437 27.65 -2.74 21.60
N TRP A 438 27.74 -3.38 20.43
CA TRP A 438 27.95 -2.67 19.16
C TRP A 438 26.84 -1.64 18.88
N ALA A 439 25.58 -1.99 19.13
CA ALA A 439 24.44 -1.09 18.94
C ALA A 439 24.46 0.12 19.88
N GLU A 440 24.97 -0.04 21.10
CA GLU A 440 25.18 1.07 22.05
C GLU A 440 26.36 1.96 21.64
N ARG A 441 27.45 1.35 21.13
CA ARG A 441 28.63 2.08 20.64
C ARG A 441 28.31 2.92 19.40
N ASP A 442 27.59 2.37 18.42
CA ASP A 442 27.23 3.12 17.21
C ASP A 442 26.35 4.34 17.53
N ARG A 443 25.37 4.18 18.43
CA ARG A 443 24.52 5.30 18.88
C ARG A 443 25.28 6.42 19.57
N ARG A 444 26.40 6.10 20.24
CA ARG A 444 27.13 7.05 21.08
C ARG A 444 28.31 7.70 20.37
N PHE A 445 29.10 6.92 19.65
CA PHE A 445 30.36 7.38 19.03
C PHE A 445 30.36 7.26 17.51
N GLY A 446 29.41 6.50 16.94
CA GLY A 446 29.50 6.00 15.57
C GLY A 446 30.53 4.89 15.44
N VAL A 447 30.29 3.95 14.53
CA VAL A 447 31.28 2.91 14.17
C VAL A 447 31.86 3.09 12.77
N SER A 448 33.14 2.73 12.61
CA SER A 448 33.82 2.73 11.31
C SER A 448 33.28 1.61 10.39
N LEU A 449 33.61 1.64 9.10
CA LEU A 449 33.22 0.58 8.16
C LEU A 449 33.75 -0.79 8.58
N GLU A 450 35.01 -0.87 9.05
CA GLU A 450 35.61 -2.11 9.55
C GLU A 450 34.86 -2.65 10.77
N GLN A 451 34.49 -1.77 11.70
CA GLN A 451 33.69 -2.13 12.88
C GLN A 451 32.27 -2.55 12.52
N ARG A 452 31.63 -1.91 11.52
CA ARG A 452 30.33 -2.35 10.99
C ARG A 452 30.41 -3.73 10.37
N LEU A 453 31.49 -4.04 9.64
CA LEU A 453 31.71 -5.37 9.09
C LEU A 453 31.85 -6.43 10.17
N ALA A 454 32.66 -6.16 11.20
CA ALA A 454 32.79 -7.05 12.35
C ALA A 454 31.44 -7.26 13.06
N TRP A 455 30.68 -6.18 13.31
CA TRP A 455 29.35 -6.27 13.93
C TRP A 455 28.36 -7.09 13.07
N ALA A 456 28.31 -6.84 11.75
CA ALA A 456 27.47 -7.63 10.85
C ALA A 456 27.88 -9.12 10.83
N HIS A 457 29.18 -9.41 10.96
CA HIS A 457 29.68 -10.78 11.05
C HIS A 457 29.21 -11.48 12.33
N VAL A 458 29.19 -10.80 13.49
CA VAL A 458 28.63 -11.36 14.73
C VAL A 458 27.15 -11.73 14.56
N HIS A 459 26.36 -10.87 13.89
CA HIS A 459 24.97 -11.21 13.56
C HIS A 459 24.85 -12.40 12.60
N TRP A 460 25.76 -12.51 11.62
CA TRP A 460 25.81 -13.66 10.73
C TRP A 460 26.09 -14.95 11.52
N GLU A 461 27.07 -14.96 12.43
CA GLU A 461 27.39 -16.14 13.26
C GLU A 461 26.20 -16.59 14.14
N LEU A 462 25.35 -15.64 14.53
CA LEU A 462 24.09 -15.88 15.25
C LEU A 462 22.93 -16.33 14.34
N PHE A 463 23.15 -16.46 13.03
CA PHE A 463 22.12 -16.70 12.01
C PHE A 463 21.02 -15.61 11.96
N ASP A 464 21.32 -14.40 12.47
CA ASP A 464 20.42 -13.24 12.41
C ASP A 464 20.76 -12.37 11.19
N PHE A 465 20.47 -12.93 10.00
CA PHE A 465 20.81 -12.30 8.73
C PHE A 465 20.14 -10.94 8.54
N GLN A 466 18.92 -10.76 9.07
CA GLN A 466 18.16 -9.51 8.94
C GLN A 466 18.83 -8.37 9.71
N ALA A 467 19.31 -8.63 10.92
CA ALA A 467 20.05 -7.64 11.68
C ALA A 467 21.45 -7.39 11.09
N ALA A 468 22.15 -8.44 10.63
CA ALA A 468 23.42 -8.30 9.92
C ALA A 468 23.28 -7.38 8.70
N TRP A 469 22.20 -7.53 7.93
CA TRP A 469 21.87 -6.65 6.82
C TRP A 469 21.70 -5.20 7.26
N ALA A 470 20.88 -4.95 8.29
CA ALA A 470 20.59 -3.59 8.76
C ALA A 470 21.85 -2.84 9.21
N VAL A 471 22.81 -3.55 9.81
CA VAL A 471 24.11 -2.99 10.23
C VAL A 471 24.94 -2.52 9.03
N LEU A 472 24.99 -3.31 7.95
CA LEU A 472 25.74 -2.94 6.74
C LEU A 472 25.06 -1.85 5.93
N ASP A 473 23.73 -1.91 5.79
CA ASP A 473 22.94 -1.00 4.95
C ASP A 473 22.90 0.45 5.51
N ALA A 474 23.32 0.64 6.77
CA ALA A 474 23.50 1.96 7.38
C ALA A 474 24.73 2.73 6.83
N ALA A 475 25.66 2.07 6.12
CA ALA A 475 26.81 2.72 5.49
C ALA A 475 26.45 3.38 4.14
N ASP A 476 27.08 4.51 3.81
CA ASP A 476 26.91 5.15 2.50
C ASP A 476 27.58 4.32 1.40
N ARG A 477 26.77 3.52 0.71
CA ARG A 477 27.17 2.58 -0.36
C ARG A 477 28.03 3.22 -1.45
N GLN A 478 27.83 4.50 -1.77
CA GLN A 478 28.57 5.16 -2.85
C GLN A 478 30.06 5.38 -2.52
N GLN A 479 30.41 5.37 -1.23
CA GLN A 479 31.75 5.64 -0.75
C GLN A 479 32.53 4.36 -0.38
N VAL A 480 31.91 3.17 -0.48
CA VAL A 480 32.52 1.90 -0.09
C VAL A 480 33.20 1.19 -1.26
N SER A 481 34.53 1.11 -1.20
CA SER A 481 35.35 0.35 -2.17
C SER A 481 35.78 -1.03 -1.67
N GLU A 482 35.51 -1.39 -0.41
CA GLU A 482 36.09 -2.61 0.17
C GLU A 482 35.41 -3.90 -0.30
N PRO A 483 36.15 -4.86 -0.89
CA PRO A 483 35.58 -6.12 -1.37
C PRO A 483 34.88 -6.95 -0.30
N ALA A 484 35.41 -6.98 0.92
CA ALA A 484 34.85 -7.75 2.03
C ALA A 484 33.42 -7.30 2.39
N TYR A 485 33.14 -5.99 2.26
CA TYR A 485 31.80 -5.45 2.44
C TYR A 485 30.84 -5.93 1.37
N TRP A 486 31.23 -5.82 0.10
CA TRP A 486 30.37 -6.22 -1.02
C TRP A 486 30.12 -7.72 -1.04
N LEU A 487 31.10 -8.54 -0.63
CA LEU A 487 30.92 -9.97 -0.44
C LEU A 487 29.92 -10.28 0.68
N LEU A 488 30.16 -9.78 1.90
CA LEU A 488 29.27 -10.04 3.03
C LEU A 488 27.82 -9.57 2.73
N ARG A 489 27.68 -8.40 2.10
CA ARG A 489 26.38 -7.87 1.68
C ARG A 489 25.71 -8.75 0.62
N ALA A 490 26.43 -9.20 -0.41
CA ALA A 490 25.86 -10.05 -1.46
C ALA A 490 25.38 -11.40 -0.93
N GLU A 491 26.13 -11.96 0.01
CA GLU A 491 25.80 -13.23 0.65
C GLU A 491 24.61 -13.11 1.61
N LEU A 492 24.58 -12.08 2.46
CA LEU A 492 23.42 -11.80 3.32
C LEU A 492 22.16 -11.52 2.51
N ALA A 493 22.28 -10.78 1.41
CA ALA A 493 21.16 -10.55 0.51
C ALA A 493 20.64 -11.86 -0.10
N TRP A 494 21.54 -12.77 -0.48
CA TRP A 494 21.15 -14.09 -0.98
C TRP A 494 20.38 -14.90 0.08
N ASP A 495 20.89 -14.96 1.32
CA ASP A 495 20.24 -15.72 2.40
C ASP A 495 18.91 -15.08 2.86
N LEU A 496 18.72 -13.78 2.63
CA LEU A 496 17.47 -13.04 2.89
C LEU A 496 16.50 -13.01 1.70
N GLU A 497 16.81 -13.70 0.59
CA GLU A 497 16.02 -13.67 -0.66
C GLU A 497 15.85 -12.24 -1.23
N ARG A 498 16.85 -11.37 -1.04
CA ARG A 498 16.92 -10.00 -1.57
C ARG A 498 17.68 -9.97 -2.88
N ASP A 499 17.05 -10.50 -3.92
CA ASP A 499 17.69 -10.77 -5.22
C ASP A 499 18.38 -9.54 -5.88
N GLU A 500 17.75 -8.36 -5.84
CA GLU A 500 18.32 -7.14 -6.44
C GLU A 500 19.60 -6.69 -5.73
N ASP A 501 19.60 -6.75 -4.40
CA ASP A 501 20.72 -6.38 -3.55
C ASP A 501 21.88 -7.38 -3.66
N ALA A 502 21.57 -8.68 -3.77
CA ALA A 502 22.56 -9.73 -3.98
C ALA A 502 23.26 -9.54 -5.33
N MET A 503 22.46 -9.27 -6.37
CA MET A 503 22.95 -8.97 -7.71
C MET A 503 23.83 -7.71 -7.75
N GLU A 504 23.43 -6.63 -7.08
CA GLU A 504 24.24 -5.41 -6.94
C GLU A 504 25.61 -5.74 -6.32
N GLY A 505 25.62 -6.49 -5.21
CA GLY A 505 26.85 -6.85 -4.51
C GLY A 505 27.81 -7.67 -5.36
N TYR A 506 27.32 -8.71 -6.04
CA TYR A 506 28.16 -9.53 -6.92
C TYR A 506 28.64 -8.77 -8.17
N GLN A 507 27.82 -7.87 -8.75
CA GLN A 507 28.25 -7.02 -9.87
C GLN A 507 29.36 -6.05 -9.42
N ARG A 508 29.23 -5.46 -8.24
CA ARG A 508 30.23 -4.54 -7.71
C ARG A 508 31.56 -5.23 -7.45
N LEU A 509 31.55 -6.48 -6.97
CA LEU A 509 32.76 -7.29 -6.84
C LEU A 509 33.47 -7.50 -8.20
N GLN A 510 32.71 -7.71 -9.28
CA GLN A 510 33.27 -7.84 -10.63
C GLN A 510 33.90 -6.53 -11.12
N GLU A 511 33.23 -5.39 -10.88
CA GLU A 511 33.77 -4.07 -11.22
C GLU A 511 35.06 -3.75 -10.45
N LEU A 512 35.16 -4.22 -9.20
CA LEU A 512 36.37 -4.12 -8.38
C LEU A 512 37.47 -5.13 -8.80
N GLY A 513 37.25 -5.93 -9.84
CA GLY A 513 38.22 -6.89 -10.37
C GLY A 513 38.36 -8.17 -9.54
N VAL A 514 37.42 -8.45 -8.64
CA VAL A 514 37.41 -9.68 -7.85
C VAL A 514 36.80 -10.80 -8.69
N ALA A 515 37.58 -11.86 -8.92
CA ALA A 515 37.10 -13.02 -9.65
C ALA A 515 35.98 -13.72 -8.86
N ASN A 516 34.86 -14.03 -9.52
CA ASN A 516 33.79 -14.82 -8.92
C ASN A 516 34.31 -16.19 -8.45
N SER A 517 33.86 -16.63 -7.28
CA SER A 517 33.96 -18.03 -6.87
C SER A 517 32.95 -18.90 -7.63
N ASP A 518 33.13 -20.23 -7.60
CA ASP A 518 32.15 -21.19 -8.14
C ASP A 518 30.75 -20.97 -7.50
N THR A 519 30.69 -20.60 -6.21
CA THR A 519 29.43 -20.26 -5.51
C THR A 519 28.80 -18.94 -5.97
N ALA A 520 29.60 -17.89 -6.19
CA ALA A 520 29.11 -16.62 -6.69
C ALA A 520 28.58 -16.74 -8.12
N ASP A 521 29.25 -17.54 -8.97
CA ASP A 521 28.73 -17.87 -10.31
C ASP A 521 27.37 -18.59 -10.23
N GLU A 522 27.23 -19.59 -9.36
CA GLU A 522 25.97 -20.33 -9.22
C GLU A 522 24.83 -19.44 -8.75
N ARG A 523 25.07 -18.57 -7.77
CA ARG A 523 24.08 -17.61 -7.31
C ARG A 523 23.73 -16.56 -8.36
N LEU A 524 24.74 -15.98 -9.04
CA LEU A 524 24.51 -15.05 -10.14
C LEU A 524 23.73 -15.69 -11.28
N ILE A 525 24.04 -16.94 -11.62
CA ILE A 525 23.27 -17.72 -12.58
C ILE A 525 21.82 -17.75 -12.11
N THR A 526 21.52 -18.24 -10.90
CA THR A 526 20.16 -18.34 -10.35
C THR A 526 19.41 -17.01 -10.34
N LEU A 527 20.07 -15.92 -9.94
CA LEU A 527 19.48 -14.57 -9.94
C LEU A 527 19.13 -14.10 -11.35
N TYR A 528 19.97 -14.42 -12.34
CA TYR A 528 19.75 -14.03 -13.73
C TYR A 528 18.79 -14.95 -14.49
N GLU A 529 18.53 -16.18 -14.04
CA GLU A 529 17.76 -17.17 -14.81
C GLU A 529 16.41 -16.64 -15.28
N ARG A 530 15.67 -15.93 -14.42
CA ARG A 530 14.31 -15.45 -14.72
C ARG A 530 14.26 -14.08 -15.40
N HIS A 531 15.17 -13.18 -15.05
CA HIS A 531 15.05 -11.75 -15.39
C HIS A 531 16.07 -11.28 -16.43
N ALA A 532 17.22 -11.94 -16.54
CA ALA A 532 18.28 -11.59 -17.48
C ALA A 532 18.99 -12.86 -18.01
N PRO A 533 18.27 -13.76 -18.68
CA PRO A 533 18.78 -15.08 -19.02
C PRO A 533 20.04 -15.06 -19.90
N ALA A 534 20.19 -14.05 -20.76
CA ALA A 534 21.40 -13.84 -21.55
C ALA A 534 22.64 -13.57 -20.68
N ARG A 535 22.48 -12.84 -19.56
CA ARG A 535 23.57 -12.61 -18.59
C ARG A 535 23.92 -13.88 -17.82
N ALA A 536 22.92 -14.72 -17.50
CA ALA A 536 23.20 -16.06 -16.95
C ALA A 536 24.10 -16.87 -17.87
N LEU A 537 23.83 -16.85 -19.20
CA LEU A 537 24.70 -17.50 -20.18
C LEU A 537 26.11 -16.91 -20.20
N ASP A 538 26.26 -15.58 -20.09
CA ASP A 538 27.57 -14.93 -20.03
C ASP A 538 28.37 -15.40 -18.81
N VAL A 539 27.74 -15.52 -17.63
CA VAL A 539 28.38 -16.08 -16.41
C VAL A 539 28.78 -17.54 -16.61
N MET A 540 27.91 -18.37 -17.21
CA MET A 540 28.22 -19.77 -17.50
C MET A 540 29.39 -19.93 -18.50
N MET A 541 29.43 -19.08 -19.52
CA MET A 541 30.52 -19.06 -20.50
C MET A 541 31.83 -18.59 -19.86
N ALA A 542 31.80 -17.56 -19.03
CA ALA A 542 32.98 -17.11 -18.28
C ALA A 542 33.50 -18.20 -17.33
N SER A 543 32.58 -18.92 -16.66
CA SER A 543 32.92 -20.07 -15.81
C SER A 543 33.54 -21.22 -16.61
N TRP A 544 33.02 -21.49 -17.82
CA TRP A 544 33.58 -22.45 -18.77
C TRP A 544 34.98 -22.04 -19.27
N GLU A 545 35.19 -20.76 -19.57
CA GLU A 545 36.50 -20.23 -19.99
C GLU A 545 37.54 -20.32 -18.89
N ARG A 546 37.17 -20.00 -17.64
CA ARG A 546 38.04 -20.16 -16.47
C ARG A 546 38.36 -21.62 -16.18
N LYS A 547 37.36 -22.51 -16.29
CA LYS A 547 37.47 -23.93 -15.90
C LYS A 547 36.76 -24.85 -16.90
N ARG A 548 37.55 -25.45 -17.79
CA ARG A 548 37.12 -26.30 -18.92
C ARG A 548 36.65 -27.70 -18.49
N THR A 549 35.63 -27.79 -17.63
CA THR A 549 35.08 -29.07 -17.14
C THR A 549 33.83 -29.53 -17.91
N PRO A 550 33.55 -30.85 -17.99
CA PRO A 550 32.31 -31.37 -18.58
C PRO A 550 31.03 -30.77 -17.96
N ALA A 551 31.05 -30.46 -16.66
CA ALA A 551 29.91 -29.86 -15.96
C ALA A 551 29.62 -28.43 -16.45
N ASN A 552 30.66 -27.58 -16.54
CA ASN A 552 30.51 -26.21 -17.03
C ASN A 552 30.08 -26.18 -18.51
N LEU A 553 30.66 -27.07 -19.33
CA LEU A 553 30.23 -27.20 -20.73
C LEU A 553 28.77 -27.66 -20.85
N THR A 554 28.35 -28.65 -20.04
CA THR A 554 26.97 -29.14 -20.03
C THR A 554 26.00 -28.02 -19.69
N ARG A 555 26.27 -27.25 -18.62
CA ARG A 555 25.43 -26.15 -18.16
C ARG A 555 25.33 -25.05 -19.24
N ALA A 556 26.46 -24.62 -19.80
CA ALA A 556 26.50 -23.60 -20.85
C ALA A 556 25.79 -24.06 -22.14
N LEU A 557 25.99 -25.31 -22.59
CA LEU A 557 25.30 -25.87 -23.76
C LEU A 557 23.79 -25.94 -23.55
N GLN A 558 23.34 -26.45 -22.39
CA GLN A 558 21.92 -26.55 -22.06
C GLN A 558 21.26 -25.18 -22.03
N TRP A 559 21.91 -24.19 -21.41
CA TRP A 559 21.38 -22.84 -21.34
C TRP A 559 21.39 -22.14 -22.71
N ALA A 560 22.47 -22.26 -23.49
CA ALA A 560 22.52 -21.75 -24.86
C ALA A 560 21.44 -22.37 -25.75
N MET A 561 21.14 -23.67 -25.56
CA MET A 561 19.99 -24.31 -26.20
C MET A 561 18.67 -23.70 -25.71
N GLN A 562 18.46 -23.54 -24.41
CA GLN A 562 17.22 -22.94 -23.88
C GLN A 562 16.96 -21.53 -24.42
N LEU A 563 18.00 -20.71 -24.55
CA LEU A 563 17.92 -19.34 -25.08
C LEU A 563 17.86 -19.25 -26.61
N ASP A 564 18.06 -20.37 -27.29
CA ASP A 564 18.24 -20.44 -28.74
C ASP A 564 19.37 -19.53 -29.29
N ASP A 565 20.43 -19.34 -28.51
CA ASP A 565 21.59 -18.55 -28.93
C ASP A 565 22.48 -19.38 -29.85
N LEU A 566 22.11 -19.48 -31.13
CA LEU A 566 22.84 -20.27 -32.12
C LEU A 566 24.32 -19.89 -32.26
N PRO A 567 24.72 -18.60 -32.26
CA PRO A 567 26.13 -18.22 -32.29
C PRO A 567 26.94 -18.79 -31.12
N ARG A 568 26.48 -18.59 -29.88
CA ARG A 568 27.18 -19.09 -28.69
C ARG A 568 27.11 -20.62 -28.61
N LEU A 569 25.99 -21.23 -29.02
CA LEU A 569 25.84 -22.68 -29.08
C LEU A 569 26.84 -23.32 -30.05
N ARG A 570 27.03 -22.76 -31.25
CA ARG A 570 28.04 -23.25 -32.22
C ARG A 570 29.44 -23.17 -31.62
N LEU A 571 29.79 -22.04 -31.00
CA LEU A 571 31.09 -21.85 -30.35
C LEU A 571 31.33 -22.91 -29.25
N LEU A 572 30.35 -23.14 -28.39
CA LEU A 572 30.44 -24.16 -27.33
C LEU A 572 30.53 -25.58 -27.89
N VAL A 573 29.84 -25.88 -29.00
CA VAL A 573 29.96 -27.17 -29.69
C VAL A 573 31.35 -27.36 -30.28
N GLU A 574 31.89 -26.36 -30.99
CA GLU A 574 33.24 -26.40 -31.55
C GLU A 574 34.30 -26.62 -30.47
N GLN A 575 34.22 -25.87 -29.37
CA GLN A 575 35.12 -26.02 -28.22
C GLN A 575 34.92 -27.37 -27.51
N GLY A 576 33.68 -27.83 -27.39
CA GLY A 576 33.32 -29.11 -26.79
C GLY A 576 33.84 -30.31 -27.56
N LEU A 577 33.88 -30.24 -28.90
CA LEU A 577 34.44 -31.29 -29.76
C LEU A 577 35.96 -31.40 -29.64
N GLN A 578 36.65 -30.35 -29.19
CA GLN A 578 38.10 -30.36 -28.97
C GLN A 578 38.49 -30.92 -27.58
N LEU A 579 37.55 -31.15 -26.68
CA LEU A 579 37.81 -31.79 -25.39
C LEU A 579 38.05 -33.29 -25.55
N PRO A 580 39.08 -33.86 -24.88
CA PRO A 580 39.32 -35.31 -24.86
C PRO A 580 38.12 -36.13 -24.37
N GLU A 581 37.32 -35.57 -23.46
CA GLU A 581 36.11 -36.21 -22.92
C GLU A 581 34.80 -35.65 -23.51
N GLY A 582 34.87 -34.80 -24.55
CA GLY A 582 33.72 -34.12 -25.12
C GLY A 582 32.63 -35.07 -25.60
N GLU A 583 33.01 -36.21 -26.19
CA GLU A 583 32.06 -37.23 -26.62
C GLU A 583 31.25 -37.89 -25.48
N ARG A 584 31.72 -37.80 -24.23
CA ARG A 584 31.00 -38.29 -23.04
C ARG A 584 29.96 -37.29 -22.53
N VAL A 585 29.91 -36.08 -23.10
CA VAL A 585 28.98 -35.03 -22.70
C VAL A 585 27.69 -35.16 -23.49
N GLY A 586 26.63 -35.69 -22.87
CA GLY A 586 25.33 -35.86 -23.54
C GLY A 586 24.74 -34.55 -24.11
N ALA A 587 24.92 -33.43 -23.41
CA ALA A 587 24.48 -32.11 -23.88
C ALA A 587 25.17 -31.67 -25.18
N LEU A 588 26.40 -32.13 -25.46
CA LEU A 588 27.10 -31.86 -26.71
C LEU A 588 26.41 -32.56 -27.89
N TRP A 589 25.92 -33.79 -27.70
CA TRP A 589 25.15 -34.50 -28.71
C TRP A 589 23.80 -33.85 -28.98
N SER A 590 23.10 -33.44 -27.93
CA SER A 590 21.88 -32.64 -28.01
C SER A 590 22.07 -31.33 -28.77
N ALA A 591 23.17 -30.61 -28.48
CA ALA A 591 23.50 -29.35 -29.15
C ALA A 591 23.81 -29.57 -30.64
N ARG A 592 24.56 -30.63 -30.98
CA ARG A 592 24.82 -31.00 -32.38
C ARG A 592 23.54 -31.35 -33.13
N ALA A 593 22.67 -32.15 -32.53
CA ALA A 593 21.37 -32.48 -33.12
C ALA A 593 20.52 -31.22 -33.35
N ARG A 594 20.50 -30.30 -32.38
CA ARG A 594 19.79 -29.01 -32.52
C ARG A 594 20.34 -28.17 -33.67
N LEU A 595 21.66 -28.10 -33.83
CA LEU A 595 22.29 -27.42 -34.95
C LEU A 595 21.95 -28.07 -36.29
N ALA A 596 21.86 -29.40 -36.36
CA ALA A 596 21.43 -30.13 -37.56
C ALA A 596 19.96 -29.85 -37.93
N VAL A 597 19.05 -29.81 -36.94
CA VAL A 597 17.65 -29.40 -37.16
C VAL A 597 17.57 -27.99 -37.76
N GLN A 598 18.34 -27.04 -37.21
CA GLN A 598 18.40 -25.66 -37.69
C GLN A 598 19.01 -25.54 -39.09
N ALA A 599 19.93 -26.43 -39.46
CA ALA A 599 20.50 -26.51 -40.80
C ALA A 599 19.55 -27.17 -41.83
N GLY A 600 18.38 -27.66 -41.40
CA GLY A 600 17.44 -28.42 -42.25
C GLY A 600 17.86 -29.88 -42.50
N GLU A 601 18.91 -30.36 -41.82
CA GLU A 601 19.49 -31.70 -41.97
C GLU A 601 18.74 -32.72 -41.09
N GLN A 602 17.47 -32.96 -41.39
CA GLN A 602 16.59 -33.78 -40.54
C GLN A 602 17.11 -35.21 -40.32
N ALA A 603 17.70 -35.83 -41.35
CA ALA A 603 18.25 -37.19 -41.24
C ALA A 603 19.49 -37.25 -40.32
N GLU A 604 20.32 -36.21 -40.32
CA GLU A 604 21.50 -36.14 -39.45
C GLU A 604 21.09 -35.83 -38.00
N ALA A 605 20.10 -34.95 -37.81
CA ALA A 605 19.50 -34.70 -36.50
C ALA A 605 18.92 -35.99 -35.88
N GLU A 606 18.16 -36.76 -36.66
CA GLU A 606 17.61 -38.05 -36.22
C GLU A 606 18.73 -39.02 -35.83
N ARG A 607 19.74 -39.19 -36.70
CA ARG A 607 20.88 -40.07 -36.44
C ARG A 607 21.58 -39.72 -35.13
N LEU A 608 21.88 -38.43 -34.92
CA LEU A 608 22.54 -37.94 -33.71
C LEU A 608 21.70 -38.18 -32.46
N LEU A 609 20.38 -37.95 -32.50
CA LEU A 609 19.48 -38.17 -31.36
C LEU A 609 19.34 -39.65 -31.03
N VAL A 610 19.19 -40.53 -32.03
CA VAL A 610 19.08 -41.98 -31.82
C VAL A 610 20.38 -42.54 -31.23
N GLU A 611 21.55 -42.13 -31.75
CA GLU A 611 22.85 -42.50 -31.18
C GLU A 611 23.02 -41.98 -29.75
N ALA A 612 22.62 -40.75 -29.49
CA ALA A 612 22.69 -40.15 -28.17
C ALA A 612 21.80 -40.88 -27.16
N VAL A 613 20.58 -41.28 -27.53
CA VAL A 613 19.69 -42.07 -26.65
C VAL A 613 20.31 -43.44 -26.34
N ALA A 614 20.98 -44.07 -27.30
CA ALA A 614 21.66 -45.35 -27.09
C ALA A 614 22.89 -45.22 -26.17
N ARG A 615 23.66 -44.13 -26.33
CA ARG A 615 24.90 -43.87 -25.56
C ARG A 615 24.62 -43.33 -24.16
N PHE A 616 23.52 -42.58 -23.99
CA PHE A 616 23.13 -41.94 -22.73
C PHE A 616 21.72 -42.38 -22.29
N PRO A 617 21.52 -43.65 -21.90
CA PRO A 617 20.19 -44.19 -21.59
C PRO A 617 19.52 -43.53 -20.37
N HIS A 618 20.28 -42.80 -19.55
CA HIS A 618 19.78 -42.05 -18.40
C HIS A 618 19.60 -40.54 -18.66
N ALA A 619 19.99 -40.03 -19.83
CA ALA A 619 19.85 -38.62 -20.17
C ALA A 619 18.44 -38.34 -20.71
N ASP A 620 17.53 -37.96 -19.82
CA ASP A 620 16.12 -37.76 -20.17
C ASP A 620 15.90 -36.61 -21.16
N ALA A 621 16.76 -35.58 -21.14
CA ALA A 621 16.73 -34.47 -22.10
C ALA A 621 16.94 -34.91 -23.55
N VAL A 622 17.76 -35.94 -23.79
CA VAL A 622 18.00 -36.47 -25.15
C VAL A 622 16.76 -37.22 -25.66
N LYS A 623 16.10 -37.98 -24.77
CA LYS A 623 14.85 -38.69 -25.09
C LYS A 623 13.72 -37.72 -25.41
N GLU A 624 13.63 -36.65 -24.63
CA GLU A 624 12.68 -35.56 -24.86
C GLU A 624 12.89 -34.92 -26.24
N GLN A 625 14.13 -34.58 -26.59
CA GLN A 625 14.46 -34.03 -27.91
C GLN A 625 14.11 -34.99 -29.05
N LEU A 626 14.30 -36.31 -28.88
CA LEU A 626 13.89 -37.29 -29.88
C LEU A 626 12.37 -37.36 -30.06
N LEU A 627 11.60 -37.31 -28.96
CA LEU A 627 10.13 -37.27 -29.04
C LEU A 627 9.67 -36.00 -29.77
N TRP A 628 10.22 -34.84 -29.41
CA TRP A 628 9.91 -33.58 -30.08
C TRP A 628 10.30 -33.61 -31.57
N HIS A 629 11.46 -34.18 -31.92
CA HIS A 629 11.85 -34.34 -33.32
C HIS A 629 10.83 -35.15 -34.13
N TYR A 630 10.30 -36.26 -33.57
CA TYR A 630 9.26 -37.04 -34.25
C TYR A 630 7.89 -36.37 -34.29
N ILE A 631 7.58 -35.52 -33.31
CA ILE A 631 6.37 -34.68 -33.33
C ILE A 631 6.50 -33.61 -34.43
N ASP A 632 7.63 -32.90 -34.47
CA ASP A 632 7.93 -31.83 -35.42
C ASP A 632 7.95 -32.36 -36.87
N THR A 633 8.47 -33.57 -37.09
CA THR A 633 8.50 -34.22 -38.42
C THR A 633 7.23 -35.01 -38.75
N GLY A 634 6.27 -35.12 -37.83
CA GLY A 634 5.04 -35.89 -38.01
C GLY A 634 5.25 -37.41 -38.15
N ASN A 635 6.40 -37.95 -37.73
CA ASN A 635 6.74 -39.36 -37.88
C ASN A 635 6.03 -40.25 -36.84
N LYS A 636 4.75 -40.51 -37.08
CA LYS A 636 3.89 -41.33 -36.21
C LYS A 636 4.41 -42.77 -36.03
N ALA A 637 5.09 -43.31 -37.03
CA ALA A 637 5.61 -44.68 -37.03
C ALA A 637 6.74 -44.85 -36.01
N ALA A 638 7.68 -43.91 -35.95
CA ALA A 638 8.78 -43.93 -34.98
C ALA A 638 8.34 -43.49 -33.57
N LEU A 639 7.39 -42.56 -33.48
CA LEU A 639 6.90 -42.02 -32.20
C LEU A 639 6.12 -43.04 -31.35
N THR A 640 5.21 -43.80 -31.98
CA THR A 640 4.30 -44.73 -31.29
C THR A 640 5.01 -45.74 -30.36
N PRO A 641 6.04 -46.50 -30.81
CA PRO A 641 6.72 -47.47 -29.94
C PRO A 641 7.50 -46.79 -28.81
N LEU A 642 8.01 -45.57 -28.99
CA LEU A 642 8.73 -44.84 -27.96
C LEU A 642 7.80 -44.36 -26.84
N LEU A 643 6.61 -43.85 -27.19
CA LEU A 643 5.61 -43.45 -26.20
C LEU A 643 5.21 -44.64 -25.30
N GLN A 644 5.05 -45.84 -25.86
CA GLN A 644 4.75 -47.05 -25.09
C GLN A 644 5.94 -47.49 -24.22
N ARG A 645 7.15 -47.54 -24.79
CA ARG A 645 8.34 -48.02 -24.09
C ARG A 645 8.76 -47.11 -22.94
N TRP A 646 8.61 -45.79 -23.09
CA TRP A 646 9.07 -44.81 -22.11
C TRP A 646 7.97 -44.31 -21.17
N GLU A 647 6.75 -44.86 -21.25
CA GLU A 647 5.63 -44.41 -20.42
C GLU A 647 5.93 -44.48 -18.90
N PRO A 648 6.55 -45.56 -18.37
CA PRO A 648 6.92 -45.61 -16.94
C PRO A 648 7.94 -44.54 -16.53
N LEU A 649 8.78 -44.09 -17.47
CA LEU A 649 9.74 -43.01 -17.25
C LEU A 649 9.03 -41.65 -17.26
N ALA A 650 8.13 -41.42 -18.22
CA ALA A 650 7.35 -40.18 -18.31
C ALA A 650 6.51 -39.93 -17.04
N HIS A 651 6.02 -40.98 -16.40
CA HIS A 651 5.33 -40.86 -15.11
C HIS A 651 6.20 -40.24 -14.00
N LYS A 652 7.53 -40.41 -14.07
CA LYS A 652 8.50 -39.93 -13.07
C LYS A 652 9.18 -38.62 -13.47
N ARG A 653 9.09 -38.21 -14.74
CA ARG A 653 9.84 -37.07 -15.30
C ARG A 653 8.91 -36.05 -15.93
N SER A 654 8.88 -34.84 -15.37
CA SER A 654 7.97 -33.78 -15.82
C SER A 654 8.27 -33.24 -17.22
N SER A 655 9.54 -33.27 -17.64
CA SER A 655 9.93 -32.79 -18.96
C SER A 655 9.35 -33.62 -20.12
N LEU A 656 8.92 -34.86 -19.84
CA LEU A 656 8.29 -35.73 -20.84
C LEU A 656 6.77 -35.54 -20.94
N TRP A 657 6.12 -34.79 -20.04
CA TRP A 657 4.66 -34.69 -20.02
C TRP A 657 4.10 -34.01 -21.27
N LEU A 658 4.69 -32.89 -21.70
CA LEU A 658 4.25 -32.18 -22.91
C LEU A 658 4.56 -32.95 -24.21
N PRO A 659 5.75 -33.56 -24.40
CA PRO A 659 5.96 -34.48 -25.52
C PRO A 659 4.95 -35.63 -25.57
N TYR A 660 4.55 -36.18 -24.42
CA TYR A 660 3.52 -37.21 -24.37
C TYR A 660 2.13 -36.66 -24.73
N ALA A 661 1.78 -35.48 -24.22
CA ALA A 661 0.53 -34.81 -24.56
C ALA A 661 0.44 -34.53 -26.08
N SER A 662 1.45 -33.88 -26.65
CA SER A 662 1.57 -33.64 -28.10
C SER A 662 1.59 -34.93 -28.91
N GLY A 663 2.35 -35.93 -28.47
CA GLY A 663 2.45 -37.21 -29.17
C GLY A 663 1.10 -37.93 -29.24
N TYR A 664 0.32 -37.90 -28.15
CA TYR A 664 -1.03 -38.45 -28.17
C TYR A 664 -2.02 -37.61 -28.97
N LEU A 665 -1.92 -36.28 -28.98
CA LEU A 665 -2.70 -35.43 -29.88
C LEU A 665 -2.43 -35.78 -31.35
N LEU A 666 -1.16 -35.89 -31.76
CA LEU A 666 -0.77 -36.24 -33.12
C LEU A 666 -1.29 -37.63 -33.55
N LEU A 667 -1.45 -38.54 -32.58
CA LEU A 667 -2.01 -39.87 -32.76
C LEU A 667 -3.56 -39.91 -32.64
N ASN A 668 -4.23 -38.77 -32.52
CA ASN A 668 -5.68 -38.63 -32.26
C ASN A 668 -6.15 -39.41 -31.01
N ARG A 669 -5.30 -39.56 -30.00
CA ARG A 669 -5.63 -40.17 -28.69
C ARG A 669 -5.90 -39.08 -27.65
N ASN A 670 -6.91 -38.26 -27.92
CA ASN A 670 -7.12 -36.99 -27.22
C ASN A 670 -7.34 -37.18 -25.69
N GLU A 671 -8.04 -38.22 -25.26
CA GLU A 671 -8.22 -38.55 -23.83
C GLU A 671 -6.91 -38.83 -23.09
N LEU A 672 -5.96 -39.52 -23.75
CA LEU A 672 -4.64 -39.74 -23.17
C LEU A 672 -3.83 -38.44 -23.12
N ALA A 673 -3.93 -37.62 -24.17
CA ALA A 673 -3.29 -36.30 -24.19
C ALA A 673 -3.77 -35.43 -23.02
N LEU A 674 -5.07 -35.41 -22.74
CA LEU A 674 -5.66 -34.66 -21.62
C LEU A 674 -5.08 -35.07 -20.27
N GLN A 675 -4.78 -36.36 -20.05
CA GLN A 675 -4.18 -36.83 -18.79
C GLN A 675 -2.76 -36.28 -18.58
N TRP A 676 -1.98 -36.16 -19.64
CA TRP A 676 -0.63 -35.59 -19.58
C TRP A 676 -0.64 -34.07 -19.44
N PHE A 677 -1.57 -33.39 -20.10
CA PHE A 677 -1.81 -31.96 -19.88
C PHE A 677 -2.26 -31.66 -18.44
N ASP A 678 -3.24 -32.40 -17.90
CA ASP A 678 -3.72 -32.24 -16.53
C ASP A 678 -2.57 -32.42 -15.52
N ARG A 679 -1.73 -33.44 -15.74
CA ARG A 679 -0.54 -33.68 -14.90
C ARG A 679 0.43 -32.49 -14.93
N PHE A 680 0.68 -31.91 -16.11
CA PHE A 680 1.55 -30.74 -16.24
C PHE A 680 0.95 -29.50 -15.59
N LEU A 681 -0.32 -29.20 -15.85
CA LEU A 681 -0.99 -28.01 -15.35
C LEU A 681 -1.24 -28.04 -13.84
N ARG A 682 -1.37 -29.21 -13.22
CA ARG A 682 -1.38 -29.32 -11.75
C ARG A 682 -0.08 -28.84 -11.11
N ARG A 683 1.05 -29.01 -11.80
CA ARG A 683 2.36 -28.54 -11.32
C ARG A 683 2.65 -27.11 -11.76
N ASN A 684 2.18 -26.71 -12.94
CA ASN A 684 2.42 -25.41 -13.56
C ASN A 684 1.08 -24.71 -13.87
N PRO A 685 0.30 -24.31 -12.84
CA PRO A 685 -1.04 -23.75 -13.06
C PRO A 685 -1.01 -22.39 -13.73
N GLU A 686 0.11 -21.67 -13.71
CA GLU A 686 0.24 -20.32 -14.30
C GLU A 686 0.70 -20.34 -15.77
N ASP A 687 0.98 -21.50 -16.37
CA ASP A 687 1.44 -21.58 -17.76
C ASP A 687 0.27 -21.37 -18.74
N LEU A 688 0.03 -20.10 -19.06
CA LEU A 688 -1.09 -19.67 -19.91
C LEU A 688 -1.05 -20.27 -21.32
N LEU A 689 0.15 -20.52 -21.87
CA LEU A 689 0.29 -21.10 -23.20
C LEU A 689 -0.07 -22.59 -23.20
N VAL A 690 0.37 -23.34 -22.19
CA VAL A 690 -0.03 -24.75 -22.06
C VAL A 690 -1.51 -24.86 -21.71
N GLN A 691 -2.07 -23.96 -20.92
CA GLN A 691 -3.53 -23.91 -20.69
C GLN A 691 -4.32 -23.66 -21.97
N ALA A 692 -3.82 -22.79 -22.86
CA ALA A 692 -4.43 -22.56 -24.17
C ALA A 692 -4.41 -23.84 -25.01
N ALA A 693 -3.25 -24.51 -25.12
CA ALA A 693 -3.13 -25.80 -25.81
C ALA A 693 -4.00 -26.90 -25.17
N TYR A 694 -4.18 -26.88 -23.84
CA TYR A 694 -5.09 -27.80 -23.16
C TYR A 694 -6.56 -27.52 -23.48
N ALA A 695 -6.95 -26.24 -23.63
CA ALA A 695 -8.28 -25.90 -24.10
C ALA A 695 -8.55 -26.44 -25.51
N ASP A 696 -7.54 -26.40 -26.39
CA ASP A 696 -7.60 -26.99 -27.73
C ASP A 696 -7.70 -28.52 -27.67
N ALA A 697 -6.93 -29.15 -26.78
CA ALA A 697 -7.03 -30.59 -26.53
C ALA A 697 -8.41 -31.00 -25.98
N LEU A 698 -9.02 -30.19 -25.10
CA LEU A 698 -10.37 -30.41 -24.57
C LEU A 698 -11.41 -30.35 -25.68
N ASP A 699 -11.26 -29.39 -26.59
CA ASP A 699 -12.10 -29.21 -27.78
C ASP A 699 -11.99 -30.44 -28.70
N ASN A 700 -10.76 -30.87 -29.02
CA ASN A 700 -10.48 -32.05 -29.82
C ASN A 700 -11.00 -33.36 -29.18
N ALA A 701 -11.11 -33.41 -27.86
CA ALA A 701 -11.71 -34.51 -27.12
C ALA A 701 -13.25 -34.42 -26.98
N GLY A 702 -13.88 -33.35 -27.47
CA GLY A 702 -15.33 -33.14 -27.41
C GLY A 702 -15.85 -32.47 -26.14
N TYR A 703 -14.98 -31.95 -25.27
CA TYR A 703 -15.34 -31.24 -24.04
C TYR A 703 -15.52 -29.72 -24.27
N PHE A 704 -16.41 -29.36 -25.20
CA PHE A 704 -16.62 -27.98 -25.67
C PHE A 704 -16.87 -26.97 -24.55
N ASP A 705 -17.76 -27.28 -23.59
CA ASP A 705 -18.08 -26.37 -22.48
C ASP A 705 -16.88 -26.08 -21.58
N ARG A 706 -16.01 -27.07 -21.37
CA ARG A 706 -14.80 -26.92 -20.54
C ARG A 706 -13.75 -26.08 -21.28
N ALA A 707 -13.56 -26.36 -22.58
CA ALA A 707 -12.70 -25.56 -23.44
C ALA A 707 -13.14 -24.09 -23.47
N LEU A 708 -14.44 -23.82 -23.63
CA LEU A 708 -14.99 -22.46 -23.66
C LEU A 708 -14.75 -21.70 -22.35
N ARG A 709 -15.02 -22.32 -21.19
CA ARG A 709 -14.77 -21.71 -19.88
C ARG A 709 -13.30 -21.36 -19.68
N LEU A 710 -12.41 -22.28 -20.06
CA LEU A 710 -10.96 -22.07 -19.96
C LEU A 710 -10.49 -20.94 -20.88
N ARG A 711 -10.90 -20.92 -22.16
CA ARG A 711 -10.56 -19.85 -23.10
C ARG A 711 -11.03 -18.47 -22.62
N ARG A 712 -12.23 -18.35 -22.04
CA ARG A 712 -12.70 -17.09 -21.44
C ARG A 712 -11.83 -16.64 -20.27
N HIS A 713 -11.47 -17.57 -19.39
CA HIS A 713 -10.59 -17.27 -18.27
C HIS A 713 -9.23 -16.75 -18.78
N LEU A 714 -8.65 -17.44 -19.75
CA LEU A 714 -7.40 -17.04 -20.39
C LEU A 714 -7.51 -15.67 -21.09
N ALA A 715 -8.62 -15.37 -21.76
CA ALA A 715 -8.81 -14.09 -22.46
C ALA A 715 -8.75 -12.89 -21.51
N GLY A 716 -9.33 -13.02 -20.31
CA GLY A 716 -9.21 -11.99 -19.28
C GLY A 716 -7.79 -11.82 -18.74
N LEU A 717 -6.97 -12.88 -18.77
CA LEU A 717 -5.58 -12.85 -18.30
C LEU A 717 -4.60 -12.30 -19.34
N PHE A 718 -4.89 -12.46 -20.63
CA PHE A 718 -4.09 -11.91 -21.72
C PHE A 718 -4.33 -10.40 -21.97
N ASP A 719 -5.46 -9.83 -21.50
CA ASP A 719 -5.78 -8.40 -21.62
C ASP A 719 -4.91 -7.56 -20.66
N GLY A 720 -3.67 -7.24 -21.09
CA GLY A 720 -2.75 -6.36 -20.35
C GLY A 720 -1.34 -6.93 -20.09
N ARG A 721 -1.07 -8.18 -20.44
CA ARG A 721 0.28 -8.76 -20.40
C ARG A 721 0.67 -9.21 -21.80
N PRO A 722 1.70 -8.62 -22.45
CA PRO A 722 2.27 -9.28 -23.61
C PRO A 722 2.71 -10.66 -23.14
N ALA A 723 2.31 -11.71 -23.85
CA ALA A 723 2.88 -13.03 -23.67
C ALA A 723 4.33 -12.98 -24.17
N THR A 724 5.22 -12.28 -23.46
CA THR A 724 6.66 -12.45 -23.57
C THR A 724 6.97 -13.80 -22.93
N ALA A 725 6.56 -14.85 -23.62
CA ALA A 725 6.95 -16.20 -23.29
C ALA A 725 8.44 -16.33 -23.61
N GLU A 726 9.18 -17.04 -22.75
CA GLU A 726 10.51 -17.49 -23.10
C GLU A 726 10.44 -18.21 -24.47
N PRO A 727 11.46 -18.03 -25.34
CA PRO A 727 11.47 -18.63 -26.68
C PRO A 727 11.13 -20.13 -26.70
N ASP A 728 11.49 -20.86 -25.64
CA ASP A 728 11.25 -22.29 -25.49
C ASP A 728 9.79 -22.63 -25.12
N THR A 729 9.16 -21.86 -24.22
CA THR A 729 7.72 -21.99 -23.92
C THR A 729 6.90 -21.68 -25.16
N TYR A 730 7.32 -20.66 -25.93
CA TYR A 730 6.69 -20.29 -27.18
C TYR A 730 6.78 -21.41 -28.21
N ARG A 731 7.97 -22.00 -28.41
CA ARG A 731 8.15 -23.16 -29.30
C ARG A 731 7.36 -24.36 -28.85
N THR A 732 7.35 -24.65 -27.56
CA THR A 732 6.57 -25.75 -26.99
C THR A 732 5.09 -25.58 -27.28
N TYR A 733 4.58 -24.36 -27.15
CA TYR A 733 3.22 -24.01 -27.53
C TYR A 733 2.94 -24.21 -29.03
N LEU A 734 3.83 -23.75 -29.92
CA LEU A 734 3.70 -23.96 -31.36
C LEU A 734 3.67 -25.47 -31.72
N ARG A 735 4.47 -26.29 -31.03
CA ARG A 735 4.46 -27.74 -31.17
C ARG A 735 3.19 -28.41 -30.65
N LEU A 736 2.57 -27.84 -29.60
CA LEU A 736 1.30 -28.32 -29.07
C LEU A 736 0.14 -27.99 -30.04
N LEU A 737 0.13 -26.78 -30.60
CA LEU A 737 -0.83 -26.36 -31.62
C LEU A 737 -0.76 -27.20 -32.90
N SER A 738 0.46 -27.44 -33.40
CA SER A 738 0.66 -28.22 -34.63
C SER A 738 0.21 -29.67 -34.47
N ALA A 739 0.45 -30.27 -33.30
CA ALA A 739 -0.03 -31.61 -32.96
C ALA A 739 -1.57 -31.70 -32.86
N GLY A 740 -2.24 -30.59 -32.53
CA GLY A 740 -3.69 -30.47 -32.40
C GLY A 740 -4.46 -30.25 -33.72
N GLY A 741 -3.78 -30.16 -34.86
CA GLY A 741 -4.41 -30.06 -36.19
C GLY A 741 -4.46 -28.65 -36.79
N ALA A 742 -3.84 -27.64 -36.15
CA ALA A 742 -3.65 -26.34 -36.77
C ALA A 742 -2.59 -26.42 -37.90
N GLY A 743 -2.85 -25.78 -39.05
CA GLY A 743 -2.01 -25.87 -40.25
C GLY A 743 -0.52 -25.62 -39.99
N ILE A 744 0.28 -26.69 -40.07
CA ILE A 744 1.72 -26.75 -39.77
C ILE A 744 2.51 -25.68 -40.56
N GLU A 745 2.12 -25.36 -41.80
CA GLU A 745 2.79 -24.38 -42.66
C GLU A 745 2.68 -22.91 -42.20
N MET A 746 1.68 -22.57 -41.38
CA MET A 746 1.48 -21.22 -40.86
C MET A 746 2.23 -21.03 -39.54
N VAL A 747 2.23 -22.09 -38.72
CA VAL A 747 2.91 -22.19 -37.42
C VAL A 747 4.44 -22.15 -37.58
N LEU A 748 4.98 -22.78 -38.62
CA LEU A 748 6.42 -22.77 -38.94
C LEU A 748 6.96 -21.41 -39.41
N ARG A 749 6.10 -20.45 -39.77
CA ARG A 749 6.50 -19.09 -40.19
C ARG A 749 6.66 -18.10 -39.03
N LEU A 750 6.33 -18.52 -37.80
CA LEU A 750 6.41 -17.69 -36.61
C LEU A 750 7.80 -17.79 -35.97
N GLU A 751 8.81 -17.23 -36.63
CA GLU A 751 10.21 -17.26 -36.15
C GLU A 751 10.48 -16.35 -34.94
N ARG A 752 9.56 -15.43 -34.60
CA ARG A 752 9.72 -14.49 -33.48
C ARG A 752 8.57 -14.55 -32.47
N PRO A 753 8.85 -14.33 -31.17
CA PRO A 753 7.84 -14.21 -30.13
C PRO A 753 7.17 -12.82 -30.21
N ASP A 754 6.50 -12.51 -31.31
CA ASP A 754 5.58 -11.38 -31.37
C ASP A 754 4.18 -11.88 -30.96
N ALA A 755 3.59 -11.25 -29.94
CA ALA A 755 2.28 -11.65 -29.43
C ALA A 755 1.15 -11.46 -30.47
N ARG A 756 1.31 -10.57 -31.46
CA ARG A 756 0.21 -10.18 -32.35
C ARG A 756 -0.20 -11.27 -33.37
N PRO A 757 0.70 -11.92 -34.12
CA PRO A 757 0.34 -13.08 -34.95
C PRO A 757 -0.26 -14.23 -34.14
N MET A 758 0.16 -14.36 -32.89
CA MET A 758 -0.34 -15.35 -31.95
C MET A 758 -1.78 -15.10 -31.53
N LEU A 759 -2.04 -13.88 -31.06
CA LEU A 759 -3.39 -13.43 -30.74
C LEU A 759 -4.29 -13.47 -31.98
N GLN A 760 -3.74 -13.30 -33.19
CA GLN A 760 -4.49 -13.47 -34.43
C GLN A 760 -4.95 -14.91 -34.67
N ILE A 761 -4.07 -15.91 -34.53
CA ILE A 761 -4.44 -17.32 -34.70
C ILE A 761 -5.49 -17.73 -33.67
N TRP A 762 -5.28 -17.33 -32.42
CA TRP A 762 -6.24 -17.61 -31.37
C TRP A 762 -7.57 -16.90 -31.59
N PHE A 763 -7.52 -15.65 -32.05
CA PHE A 763 -8.70 -14.89 -32.45
C PHE A 763 -9.49 -15.60 -33.55
N ASP A 764 -8.80 -16.06 -34.60
CA ASP A 764 -9.42 -16.73 -35.75
C ASP A 764 -10.09 -18.05 -35.32
N GLN A 765 -9.37 -18.90 -34.57
CA GLN A 765 -9.88 -20.20 -34.10
C GLN A 765 -11.05 -20.04 -33.13
N PHE A 766 -10.94 -19.13 -32.16
CA PHE A 766 -12.02 -18.90 -31.20
C PHE A 766 -13.22 -18.24 -31.88
N SER A 767 -13.02 -17.37 -32.87
CA SER A 767 -14.10 -16.79 -33.68
C SER A 767 -14.88 -17.86 -34.44
N GLU A 768 -14.18 -18.80 -35.09
CA GLU A 768 -14.81 -19.93 -35.80
C GLU A 768 -15.55 -20.86 -34.82
N GLN A 769 -15.02 -21.05 -33.62
CA GLN A 769 -15.70 -21.85 -32.60
C GLN A 769 -16.95 -21.15 -32.05
N LEU A 770 -16.88 -19.85 -31.76
CA LEU A 770 -18.03 -19.05 -31.31
C LEU A 770 -19.13 -19.00 -32.38
N GLU A 771 -18.77 -19.00 -33.66
CA GLU A 771 -19.71 -19.22 -34.76
C GLU A 771 -20.35 -20.60 -34.71
N ARG A 772 -19.55 -21.68 -34.61
CA ARG A 772 -20.06 -23.06 -34.52
C ARG A 772 -20.98 -23.29 -33.32
N LEU A 773 -20.68 -22.66 -32.18
CA LEU A 773 -21.45 -22.75 -30.95
C LEU A 773 -22.64 -21.77 -30.89
N ASN A 774 -22.83 -20.95 -31.92
CA ASN A 774 -23.87 -19.93 -32.01
C ASN A 774 -23.93 -19.01 -30.77
N GLN A 775 -22.78 -18.45 -30.38
CA GLN A 775 -22.62 -17.57 -29.21
C GLN A 775 -22.38 -16.09 -29.62
N PRO A 776 -23.39 -15.38 -30.15
CA PRO A 776 -23.21 -14.07 -30.77
C PRO A 776 -22.73 -12.98 -29.80
N ALA A 777 -23.24 -12.97 -28.57
CA ALA A 777 -22.84 -11.99 -27.55
C ALA A 777 -21.33 -12.07 -27.21
N LEU A 778 -20.82 -13.29 -27.05
CA LEU A 778 -19.39 -13.51 -26.81
C LEU A 778 -18.53 -13.16 -28.02
N LYS A 779 -19.05 -13.44 -29.21
CA LYS A 779 -18.37 -13.07 -30.45
C LYS A 779 -18.19 -11.56 -30.53
N ASP A 780 -19.19 -10.80 -30.12
CA ASP A 780 -19.10 -9.33 -30.11
C ASP A 780 -18.09 -8.80 -29.09
N GLU A 781 -18.04 -9.39 -27.89
CA GLU A 781 -16.97 -9.10 -26.90
C GLU A 781 -15.58 -9.43 -27.45
N TRP A 782 -15.46 -10.57 -28.14
CA TRP A 782 -14.21 -11.04 -28.74
C TRP A 782 -13.74 -10.16 -29.90
N LEU A 783 -14.67 -9.71 -30.76
CA LEU A 783 -14.40 -8.71 -31.79
C LEU A 783 -13.98 -7.37 -31.18
N GLY A 784 -14.61 -6.95 -30.08
CA GLY A 784 -14.22 -5.75 -29.34
C GLY A 784 -12.80 -5.85 -28.78
N TRP A 785 -12.44 -6.99 -28.20
CA TRP A 785 -11.09 -7.29 -27.71
C TRP A 785 -10.06 -7.28 -28.86
N ALA A 786 -10.39 -7.88 -30.01
CA ALA A 786 -9.54 -7.89 -31.19
C ALA A 786 -9.23 -6.47 -31.70
N ARG A 787 -10.22 -5.56 -31.72
CA ARG A 787 -10.01 -4.15 -32.09
C ARG A 787 -9.05 -3.44 -31.12
N ARG A 788 -9.23 -3.63 -29.81
CA ARG A 788 -8.36 -3.03 -28.79
C ARG A 788 -6.91 -3.50 -28.92
N ASN A 789 -6.72 -4.75 -29.34
CA ASN A 789 -5.41 -5.37 -29.53
C ASN A 789 -4.87 -5.24 -30.97
N GLY A 790 -5.54 -4.48 -31.84
CA GLY A 790 -5.11 -4.22 -33.21
C GLY A 790 -5.07 -5.48 -34.10
N LEU A 791 -5.88 -6.50 -33.84
CA LEU A 791 -5.94 -7.70 -34.66
C LEU A 791 -6.75 -7.47 -35.94
N ARG A 792 -6.48 -8.25 -36.97
CA ARG A 792 -7.23 -8.20 -38.23
C ARG A 792 -8.56 -8.91 -38.03
N ILE A 793 -9.65 -8.17 -38.19
CA ILE A 793 -11.01 -8.71 -38.15
C ILE A 793 -11.49 -8.89 -39.58
N ASP A 794 -12.11 -10.03 -39.86
CA ASP A 794 -12.69 -10.29 -41.16
C ASP A 794 -13.89 -9.37 -41.44
N ARG A 795 -14.06 -8.94 -42.70
CA ARG A 795 -15.12 -7.99 -43.09
C ARG A 795 -16.52 -8.55 -42.87
N TYR A 796 -16.71 -9.87 -43.02
CA TYR A 796 -17.99 -10.49 -42.72
C TYR A 796 -18.28 -10.42 -41.21
N ALA A 797 -17.27 -10.62 -40.36
CA ALA A 797 -17.44 -10.48 -38.92
C ALA A 797 -17.74 -9.02 -38.51
N GLU A 798 -17.15 -8.02 -39.18
CA GLU A 798 -17.51 -6.60 -39.00
C GLU A 798 -18.93 -6.29 -39.45
N LEU A 799 -19.35 -6.81 -40.62
CA LEU A 799 -20.73 -6.68 -41.11
C LEU A 799 -21.73 -7.27 -40.13
N GLN A 800 -21.50 -8.51 -39.68
CA GLN A 800 -22.39 -9.20 -38.74
C GLN A 800 -22.51 -8.45 -37.40
N HIS A 801 -21.40 -7.90 -36.89
CA HIS A 801 -21.46 -7.03 -35.72
C HIS A 801 -22.19 -5.71 -36.01
N ALA A 802 -21.98 -5.08 -37.17
CA ALA A 802 -22.65 -3.83 -37.53
C ALA A 802 -24.17 -4.00 -37.74
N LEU A 803 -24.59 -5.13 -38.31
CA LEU A 803 -25.98 -5.54 -38.43
C LEU A 803 -26.60 -5.73 -37.04
N ARG A 804 -26.00 -6.55 -36.16
CA ARG A 804 -26.47 -6.75 -34.78
C ARG A 804 -26.54 -5.47 -33.97
N ALA A 805 -25.50 -4.62 -34.06
CA ALA A 805 -25.42 -3.36 -33.33
C ALA A 805 -26.25 -2.22 -33.98
N HIS A 806 -26.97 -2.49 -35.08
CA HIS A 806 -27.78 -1.51 -35.79
C HIS A 806 -27.00 -0.23 -36.17
N ASN A 807 -25.71 -0.37 -36.47
CA ASN A 807 -24.83 0.78 -36.67
C ASN A 807 -24.85 1.22 -38.14
N ALA A 808 -25.80 2.09 -38.49
CA ALA A 808 -25.98 2.63 -39.85
C ALA A 808 -24.67 3.20 -40.42
N SER A 809 -23.90 3.96 -39.64
CA SER A 809 -22.64 4.57 -40.09
C SER A 809 -21.55 3.52 -40.40
N ALA A 810 -21.55 2.38 -39.71
CA ALA A 810 -20.65 1.28 -40.00
C ALA A 810 -21.08 0.52 -41.28
N LEU A 811 -22.38 0.28 -41.45
CA LEU A 811 -22.95 -0.37 -42.64
C LEU A 811 -22.72 0.46 -43.90
N GLU A 812 -22.91 1.78 -43.84
CA GLU A 812 -22.63 2.70 -44.94
C GLU A 812 -21.13 2.67 -45.33
N ARG A 813 -20.23 2.67 -44.35
CA ARG A 813 -18.79 2.55 -44.61
C ARG A 813 -18.42 1.21 -45.24
N LEU A 814 -19.01 0.11 -44.77
CA LEU A 814 -18.77 -1.23 -45.32
C LEU A 814 -19.29 -1.35 -46.75
N LEU A 815 -20.47 -0.80 -47.05
CA LEU A 815 -21.03 -0.75 -48.41
C LEU A 815 -20.18 0.11 -49.36
N ALA A 816 -19.70 1.27 -48.91
CA ALA A 816 -18.84 2.14 -49.71
C ALA A 816 -17.43 1.56 -49.95
N GLY A 817 -16.91 0.78 -49.00
CA GLY A 817 -15.58 0.18 -49.02
C GLY A 817 -15.39 -1.01 -49.97
N GLY A 818 -16.43 -1.41 -50.71
CA GLY A 818 -16.42 -2.56 -51.64
C GLY A 818 -16.21 -3.92 -50.94
N GLY A 819 -16.04 -5.01 -51.70
CA GLY A 819 -15.61 -6.32 -51.16
C GLY A 819 -16.66 -7.14 -50.40
N LEU A 820 -17.85 -6.62 -50.15
CA LEU A 820 -19.01 -7.42 -49.73
C LEU A 820 -19.59 -8.17 -50.94
N ASP A 821 -19.97 -9.43 -50.76
CA ASP A 821 -20.72 -10.16 -51.79
C ASP A 821 -22.12 -9.56 -52.00
N PRO A 822 -22.82 -9.89 -53.10
CA PRO A 822 -24.14 -9.33 -53.36
C PRO A 822 -25.17 -9.58 -52.25
N ALA A 823 -25.17 -10.72 -51.58
CA ALA A 823 -26.14 -11.03 -50.54
C ALA A 823 -25.86 -10.25 -49.25
N GLN A 824 -24.59 -10.06 -48.92
CA GLN A 824 -24.14 -9.19 -47.84
C GLN A 824 -24.49 -7.72 -48.09
N ARG A 825 -24.38 -7.26 -49.35
CA ARG A 825 -24.82 -5.90 -49.73
C ARG A 825 -26.33 -5.75 -49.57
N VAL A 826 -27.11 -6.74 -50.00
CA VAL A 826 -28.58 -6.75 -49.84
C VAL A 826 -28.95 -6.68 -48.36
N GLU A 827 -28.29 -7.44 -47.49
CA GLU A 827 -28.52 -7.46 -46.04
C GLU A 827 -28.19 -6.09 -45.39
N ALA A 828 -27.07 -5.48 -45.75
CA ALA A 828 -26.72 -4.14 -45.28
C ALA A 828 -27.71 -3.06 -45.79
N LEU A 829 -28.15 -3.15 -47.04
CA LEU A 829 -29.15 -2.23 -47.61
C LEU A 829 -30.52 -2.38 -46.96
N GLN A 830 -30.92 -3.61 -46.60
CA GLN A 830 -32.16 -3.87 -45.84
C GLN A 830 -32.12 -3.18 -44.48
N GLN A 831 -31.01 -3.32 -43.74
CA GLN A 831 -30.86 -2.70 -42.42
C GLN A 831 -30.81 -1.17 -42.47
N LEU A 832 -30.34 -0.60 -43.59
CA LEU A 832 -30.36 0.85 -43.84
C LEU A 832 -31.73 1.37 -44.31
N GLY A 833 -32.75 0.50 -44.42
CA GLY A 833 -34.09 0.86 -44.90
C GLY A 833 -34.15 1.16 -46.40
N ALA A 834 -33.14 0.75 -47.17
CA ALA A 834 -33.07 0.96 -48.62
C ALA A 834 -33.67 -0.23 -49.39
N SER A 835 -34.90 -0.62 -49.05
CA SER A 835 -35.58 -1.84 -49.52
C SER A 835 -35.62 -1.96 -51.04
N HIS A 836 -35.89 -0.87 -51.77
CA HIS A 836 -35.89 -0.89 -53.24
C HIS A 836 -34.50 -1.19 -53.80
N ARG A 837 -33.44 -0.57 -53.24
CA ARG A 837 -32.06 -0.82 -53.68
C ARG A 837 -31.65 -2.25 -53.36
N ALA A 838 -31.99 -2.74 -52.16
CA ALA A 838 -31.77 -4.12 -51.75
C ALA A 838 -32.46 -5.10 -52.72
N LEU A 839 -33.71 -4.85 -53.11
CA LEU A 839 -34.43 -5.71 -54.06
C LEU A 839 -33.76 -5.68 -55.44
N SER A 840 -33.44 -4.48 -55.94
CA SER A 840 -32.76 -4.34 -57.24
C SER A 840 -31.40 -5.02 -57.27
N GLU A 841 -30.62 -4.91 -56.19
CA GLU A 841 -29.32 -5.56 -56.03
C GLU A 841 -29.48 -7.09 -55.99
N SER A 842 -30.48 -7.57 -55.25
CA SER A 842 -30.75 -9.01 -55.15
C SER A 842 -31.14 -9.63 -56.49
N LEU A 843 -32.04 -8.97 -57.24
CA LEU A 843 -32.48 -9.43 -58.56
C LEU A 843 -31.38 -9.32 -59.62
N ALA A 844 -30.61 -8.22 -59.64
CA ALA A 844 -29.52 -8.04 -60.58
C ALA A 844 -28.39 -9.07 -60.37
N ALA A 845 -28.18 -9.51 -59.13
CA ALA A 845 -27.17 -10.50 -58.77
C ALA A 845 -27.61 -11.96 -59.00
N LEU A 846 -28.89 -12.23 -59.27
CA LEU A 846 -29.39 -13.56 -59.62
C LEU A 846 -28.95 -13.96 -61.04
N SER A 847 -27.74 -14.51 -61.16
CA SER A 847 -27.19 -15.08 -62.40
C SER A 847 -26.89 -16.58 -62.24
N PRO A 848 -27.07 -17.42 -63.28
CA PRO A 848 -26.60 -18.81 -63.28
C PRO A 848 -25.10 -18.97 -62.96
N ASP A 849 -24.31 -17.91 -63.16
CA ASP A 849 -22.85 -17.91 -62.92
C ASP A 849 -22.47 -17.78 -61.43
N GLN A 850 -23.43 -17.47 -60.54
CA GLN A 850 -23.18 -17.38 -59.10
C GLN A 850 -23.26 -18.76 -58.43
N PRO A 851 -22.51 -19.02 -57.34
CA PRO A 851 -22.62 -20.25 -56.56
C PRO A 851 -24.05 -20.52 -56.08
N ASP A 852 -24.48 -21.78 -56.09
CA ASP A 852 -25.86 -22.17 -55.74
C ASP A 852 -26.30 -21.67 -54.36
N ALA A 853 -25.42 -21.70 -53.36
CA ALA A 853 -25.70 -21.21 -52.01
C ALA A 853 -26.02 -19.71 -52.00
N LEU A 854 -25.25 -18.91 -52.73
CA LEU A 854 -25.47 -17.47 -52.87
C LEU A 854 -26.76 -17.18 -53.65
N GLN A 855 -27.04 -17.94 -54.72
CA GLN A 855 -28.30 -17.83 -55.45
C GLN A 855 -29.50 -18.15 -54.54
N HIS A 856 -29.41 -19.18 -53.70
CA HIS A 856 -30.45 -19.52 -52.75
C HIS A 856 -30.68 -18.40 -51.73
N GLN A 857 -29.62 -17.82 -51.18
CA GLN A 857 -29.71 -16.69 -50.25
C GLN A 857 -30.33 -15.45 -50.91
N LEU A 858 -29.85 -15.07 -52.10
CA LEU A 858 -30.38 -13.93 -52.86
C LEU A 858 -31.85 -14.13 -53.24
N ARG A 859 -32.26 -15.35 -53.63
CA ARG A 859 -33.67 -15.68 -53.87
C ARG A 859 -34.50 -15.51 -52.60
N GLY A 860 -34.01 -16.00 -51.46
CA GLY A 860 -34.66 -15.84 -50.17
C GLY A 860 -34.85 -14.37 -49.80
N GLN A 861 -33.79 -13.58 -49.89
CA GLN A 861 -33.82 -12.13 -49.61
C GLN A 861 -34.76 -11.38 -50.57
N ALA A 862 -34.73 -11.71 -51.86
CA ALA A 862 -35.62 -11.13 -52.85
C ALA A 862 -37.11 -11.46 -52.56
N LEU A 863 -37.41 -12.72 -52.24
CA LEU A 863 -38.75 -13.16 -51.87
C LEU A 863 -39.26 -12.46 -50.60
N ALA A 864 -38.41 -12.34 -49.58
CA ALA A 864 -38.76 -11.64 -48.33
C ALA A 864 -39.06 -10.15 -48.56
N LEU A 865 -38.25 -9.47 -49.39
CA LEU A 865 -38.48 -8.08 -49.79
C LEU A 865 -39.78 -7.93 -50.61
N GLN A 866 -40.05 -8.87 -51.52
CA GLN A 866 -41.27 -8.87 -52.34
C GLN A 866 -42.53 -9.17 -51.52
N ALA A 867 -42.44 -9.97 -50.46
CA ALA A 867 -43.56 -10.23 -49.56
C ALA A 867 -43.97 -8.97 -48.78
N ARG A 868 -43.01 -8.10 -48.41
CA ARG A 868 -43.29 -6.82 -47.73
C ARG A 868 -43.95 -5.80 -48.66
N HIS A 869 -43.52 -5.75 -49.92
CA HIS A 869 -44.03 -4.82 -50.92
C HIS A 869 -44.47 -5.59 -52.16
N PRO A 870 -45.67 -6.17 -52.16
CA PRO A 870 -46.14 -6.98 -53.26
C PRO A 870 -46.34 -6.11 -54.51
N GLN A 871 -46.02 -6.68 -55.67
CA GLN A 871 -46.06 -6.02 -56.97
C GLN A 871 -46.59 -6.99 -58.02
N GLY A 872 -47.70 -6.65 -58.64
CA GLY A 872 -48.37 -7.52 -59.59
C GLY A 872 -49.79 -7.10 -59.91
N LEU A 873 -50.49 -8.02 -60.56
CA LEU A 873 -51.91 -7.96 -60.87
C LEU A 873 -52.59 -9.21 -60.30
N GLN A 874 -53.69 -9.04 -59.60
CA GLN A 874 -54.58 -10.11 -59.15
C GLN A 874 -55.99 -9.89 -59.67
N ILE A 875 -56.66 -10.97 -60.08
CA ILE A 875 -58.07 -10.98 -60.44
C ILE A 875 -58.74 -12.14 -59.69
N GLY A 876 -59.91 -11.90 -59.12
CA GLY A 876 -60.59 -12.88 -58.28
C GLY A 876 -62.10 -12.87 -58.39
N LEU A 877 -62.69 -13.99 -58.01
CA LEU A 877 -64.10 -14.14 -57.70
C LEU A 877 -64.22 -14.41 -56.20
N ARG A 878 -65.03 -13.63 -55.49
CA ARG A 878 -65.23 -13.74 -54.04
C ARG A 878 -66.71 -13.84 -53.70
N ARG A 879 -67.03 -14.75 -52.79
CA ARG A 879 -68.32 -14.93 -52.12
C ARG A 879 -68.06 -14.85 -50.63
N GLN A 880 -68.81 -14.02 -49.91
CA GLN A 880 -68.69 -13.85 -48.46
C GLN A 880 -70.08 -13.81 -47.85
N ASP A 881 -70.30 -14.65 -46.85
CA ASP A 881 -71.55 -14.86 -46.15
C ASP A 881 -71.36 -14.46 -44.69
N PHE A 882 -72.12 -13.46 -44.25
CA PHE A 882 -72.12 -12.93 -42.89
C PHE A 882 -73.18 -13.62 -42.01
N GLY A 883 -73.84 -14.68 -42.49
CA GLY A 883 -74.95 -15.37 -41.82
C GLY A 883 -76.31 -14.91 -42.36
N THR A 884 -76.67 -13.65 -42.10
CA THR A 884 -77.95 -13.06 -42.55
C THR A 884 -77.86 -12.35 -43.90
N LEU A 885 -76.64 -12.10 -44.39
CA LEU A 885 -76.37 -11.36 -45.62
C LEU A 885 -75.17 -11.94 -46.35
N GLU A 886 -75.27 -12.00 -47.66
CA GLU A 886 -74.27 -12.56 -48.55
C GLU A 886 -73.84 -11.56 -49.64
N LEU A 887 -72.53 -11.49 -49.88
CA LEU A 887 -71.87 -10.68 -50.89
C LEU A 887 -71.18 -11.57 -51.93
N ARG A 888 -71.43 -11.34 -53.22
CA ARG A 888 -70.74 -12.07 -54.31
C ARG A 888 -70.28 -11.15 -55.42
N GLY A 889 -69.05 -11.33 -55.91
CA GLY A 889 -68.56 -10.49 -57.00
C GLY A 889 -67.14 -10.75 -57.48
N GLN A 890 -66.67 -9.83 -58.32
CA GLN A 890 -65.34 -9.81 -58.90
C GLN A 890 -64.47 -8.79 -58.18
N THR A 891 -63.18 -9.08 -58.08
CA THR A 891 -62.14 -8.21 -57.52
C THR A 891 -60.95 -8.16 -58.46
N ALA A 892 -60.32 -7.01 -58.59
CA ALA A 892 -59.05 -6.84 -59.30
C ALA A 892 -58.13 -5.92 -58.52
N GLU A 893 -56.89 -6.34 -58.30
CA GLU A 893 -55.88 -5.56 -57.58
C GLU A 893 -54.65 -5.37 -58.45
N ILE A 894 -54.11 -4.16 -58.50
CA ILE A 894 -52.80 -3.88 -59.08
C ILE A 894 -51.94 -3.16 -58.07
N ALA A 895 -50.72 -3.65 -57.84
CA ALA A 895 -49.76 -2.99 -56.96
C ALA A 895 -48.38 -2.86 -57.59
N ARG A 896 -47.68 -1.78 -57.27
CA ARG A 896 -46.35 -1.49 -57.81
C ARG A 896 -45.53 -0.62 -56.87
N GLN A 897 -44.23 -0.91 -56.80
CA GLN A 897 -43.25 -0.05 -56.13
C GLN A 897 -42.61 0.92 -57.13
N PHE A 898 -42.36 2.14 -56.68
CA PHE A 898 -41.73 3.23 -57.44
C PHE A 898 -40.43 3.66 -56.75
N GLY A 899 -39.59 4.42 -57.47
CA GLY A 899 -38.33 4.94 -56.91
C GLY A 899 -38.55 5.84 -55.69
N ARG A 900 -37.55 5.90 -54.80
CA ARG A 900 -37.59 6.58 -53.48
C ARG A 900 -38.56 5.94 -52.47
N ASP A 901 -38.67 4.62 -52.53
CA ASP A 901 -39.36 3.78 -51.53
C ASP A 901 -40.87 4.10 -51.39
N TRP A 902 -41.52 4.44 -52.51
CA TRP A 902 -42.96 4.57 -52.61
C TRP A 902 -43.59 3.27 -53.11
N HIS A 903 -44.72 2.88 -52.55
CA HIS A 903 -45.55 1.77 -53.01
C HIS A 903 -46.98 2.23 -53.21
N ALA A 904 -47.63 1.79 -54.29
CA ALA A 904 -49.04 2.06 -54.50
C ALA A 904 -49.79 0.78 -54.86
N SER A 905 -51.02 0.67 -54.35
CA SER A 905 -51.98 -0.36 -54.74
C SER A 905 -53.31 0.27 -55.14
N ALA A 906 -53.99 -0.36 -56.09
CA ALA A 906 -55.34 -0.01 -56.49
C ALA A 906 -56.20 -1.28 -56.53
N LEU A 907 -57.25 -1.31 -55.71
CA LEU A 907 -58.22 -2.39 -55.60
C LEU A 907 -59.55 -1.95 -56.23
N PHE A 908 -60.07 -2.76 -57.13
CA PHE A 908 -61.35 -2.56 -57.79
C PHE A 908 -62.27 -3.72 -57.44
N SER A 909 -63.52 -3.45 -57.07
CA SER A 909 -64.51 -4.49 -56.82
C SER A 909 -65.82 -4.21 -57.53
N ARG A 910 -66.51 -5.28 -57.92
CA ARG A 910 -67.88 -5.25 -58.43
C ARG A 910 -68.67 -6.38 -57.78
N GLN A 911 -69.52 -6.04 -56.81
CA GLN A 911 -70.14 -7.01 -55.91
C GLN A 911 -71.65 -6.79 -55.77
N ARG A 912 -72.40 -7.87 -55.53
CA ARG A 912 -73.84 -7.85 -55.33
C ARG A 912 -74.18 -8.40 -53.95
N TYR A 913 -75.14 -7.76 -53.30
CA TYR A 913 -75.69 -8.15 -52.00
C TYR A 913 -76.96 -9.00 -52.18
N SER A 914 -77.14 -9.99 -51.30
CA SER A 914 -78.37 -10.80 -51.22
C SER A 914 -78.50 -11.39 -49.83
N GLY A 915 -79.71 -11.48 -49.28
CA GLY A 915 -79.94 -12.16 -48.00
C GLY A 915 -81.16 -11.58 -47.27
N PRO A 916 -81.71 -12.32 -46.29
CA PRO A 916 -82.87 -11.87 -45.52
C PRO A 916 -82.62 -10.60 -44.71
N GLY A 917 -81.37 -10.30 -44.31
CA GLY A 917 -81.03 -9.11 -43.53
C GLY A 917 -81.26 -7.77 -44.25
N LEU A 918 -81.29 -7.77 -45.59
CA LEU A 918 -81.53 -6.55 -46.38
C LEU A 918 -82.94 -5.98 -46.20
N SER A 919 -83.93 -6.82 -45.82
CA SER A 919 -85.35 -6.43 -45.67
C SER A 919 -85.90 -5.63 -46.87
N ASP A 920 -86.11 -4.32 -46.73
CA ASP A 920 -86.62 -3.39 -47.75
C ASP A 920 -85.53 -2.72 -48.60
N ALA A 921 -84.24 -2.79 -48.20
CA ALA A 921 -83.13 -2.21 -48.95
C ALA A 921 -82.71 -3.13 -50.12
N SER A 922 -82.43 -2.53 -51.28
CA SER A 922 -81.95 -3.22 -52.48
C SER A 922 -80.66 -2.57 -53.01
N PRO A 923 -79.49 -2.87 -52.41
CA PRO A 923 -78.21 -2.27 -52.77
C PRO A 923 -77.73 -2.42 -54.21
N GLY A 924 -78.33 -3.34 -54.96
CA GLY A 924 -77.94 -3.63 -56.33
C GLY A 924 -76.52 -4.16 -56.45
N VAL A 925 -75.74 -3.58 -57.37
CA VAL A 925 -74.35 -3.95 -57.62
C VAL A 925 -73.44 -2.79 -57.22
N GLU A 926 -72.74 -2.94 -56.10
CA GLU A 926 -71.72 -1.98 -55.68
C GLU A 926 -70.48 -2.08 -56.59
N ARG A 927 -70.01 -0.94 -57.04
CA ARG A 927 -68.71 -0.79 -57.71
C ARG A 927 -67.82 0.05 -56.83
N SER A 928 -66.69 -0.49 -56.40
CA SER A 928 -65.75 0.25 -55.57
C SER A 928 -64.36 0.32 -56.19
N ALA A 929 -63.66 1.40 -55.89
CA ALA A 929 -62.25 1.58 -56.17
C ALA A 929 -61.56 2.15 -54.93
N GLU A 930 -60.48 1.51 -54.50
CA GLU A 930 -59.62 1.96 -53.42
C GLU A 930 -58.21 2.15 -53.96
N LEU A 931 -57.60 3.29 -53.66
CA LEU A 931 -56.21 3.59 -53.97
C LEU A 931 -55.44 3.82 -52.68
N GLN A 932 -54.36 3.07 -52.47
CA GLN A 932 -53.45 3.26 -51.36
C GLN A 932 -52.08 3.66 -51.87
N LEU A 933 -51.43 4.57 -51.14
CA LEU A 933 -50.09 5.03 -51.41
C LEU A 933 -49.30 5.04 -50.09
N THR A 934 -48.21 4.29 -50.03
CA THR A 934 -47.34 4.14 -48.85
C THR A 934 -45.90 4.54 -49.17
N ARG A 935 -45.16 4.99 -48.15
CA ARG A 935 -43.75 5.38 -48.25
C ARG A 935 -42.96 4.92 -47.03
N GLU A 936 -41.81 4.30 -47.27
CA GLU A 936 -40.84 3.97 -46.21
C GLU A 936 -39.92 5.16 -45.89
N LEU A 937 -39.64 5.36 -44.60
CA LEU A 937 -38.87 6.46 -44.03
C LEU A 937 -37.90 5.92 -42.95
N GLY A 938 -37.05 4.95 -43.31
CA GLY A 938 -36.15 4.28 -42.37
C GLY A 938 -36.94 3.35 -41.43
N PRO A 939 -36.94 3.58 -40.10
CA PRO A 939 -37.73 2.77 -39.15
C PRO A 939 -39.23 3.10 -39.17
N ALA A 940 -39.67 4.10 -39.94
CA ALA A 940 -41.05 4.53 -40.02
C ALA A 940 -41.64 4.30 -41.41
N TRP A 941 -42.95 4.17 -41.52
CA TRP A 941 -43.66 4.19 -42.79
C TRP A 941 -44.98 4.98 -42.65
N LEU A 942 -45.38 5.64 -43.74
CA LEU A 942 -46.61 6.44 -43.79
C LEU A 942 -47.41 6.08 -45.04
N GLY A 943 -48.73 6.09 -44.91
CA GLY A 943 -49.69 5.72 -45.93
C GLY A 943 -50.90 6.63 -45.98
N ALA A 944 -51.47 6.77 -47.17
CA ALA A 944 -52.75 7.40 -47.40
C ALA A 944 -53.62 6.51 -48.28
N ALA A 945 -54.91 6.44 -47.99
CA ALA A 945 -55.90 5.69 -48.74
C ALA A 945 -57.04 6.61 -49.18
N LEU A 946 -57.54 6.39 -50.40
CA LEU A 946 -58.74 7.01 -50.94
C LEU A 946 -59.67 5.90 -51.41
N GLU A 947 -60.94 5.99 -51.05
CA GLU A 947 -61.94 4.97 -51.34
C GLU A 947 -63.18 5.63 -51.94
N ILE A 948 -63.67 5.06 -53.05
CA ILE A 948 -64.93 5.46 -53.66
C ILE A 948 -65.78 4.22 -53.91
N SER A 949 -67.08 4.30 -53.64
CA SER A 949 -68.04 3.29 -54.10
C SER A 949 -69.36 3.91 -54.57
N ASP A 950 -69.92 3.26 -55.60
CA ASP A 950 -71.20 3.58 -56.25
C ASP A 950 -72.18 2.44 -55.95
N HIS A 951 -73.36 2.79 -55.43
CA HIS A 951 -74.35 1.83 -54.95
C HIS A 951 -75.77 2.43 -54.91
N ASP A 952 -76.79 1.61 -55.16
CA ASP A 952 -78.18 2.04 -55.34
C ASP A 952 -78.83 2.70 -54.09
N GLU A 953 -78.31 2.46 -52.86
CA GLU A 953 -78.78 3.12 -51.63
C GLU A 953 -77.85 4.24 -51.13
N GLY A 954 -76.79 4.57 -51.88
CA GLY A 954 -75.92 5.72 -51.57
C GLY A 954 -74.44 5.48 -51.89
N ASP A 955 -73.74 6.56 -52.24
CA ASP A 955 -72.32 6.50 -52.57
C ASP A 955 -71.43 6.66 -51.33
N ARG A 956 -70.27 6.00 -51.33
CA ARG A 956 -69.23 6.20 -50.31
C ARG A 956 -68.03 6.91 -50.91
N GLN A 957 -67.56 7.96 -50.22
CA GLN A 957 -66.30 8.63 -50.51
C GLN A 957 -65.53 8.75 -49.21
N GLY A 958 -64.49 7.94 -49.07
CA GLY A 958 -63.70 7.82 -47.85
C GLY A 958 -62.23 8.17 -48.07
N ALA A 959 -61.58 8.55 -46.98
CA ALA A 959 -60.13 8.77 -46.95
C ALA A 959 -59.55 8.23 -45.65
N GLY A 960 -58.28 7.81 -45.67
CA GLY A 960 -57.58 7.36 -44.49
C GLY A 960 -56.10 7.76 -44.52
N VAL A 961 -55.55 8.00 -43.35
CA VAL A 961 -54.10 8.18 -43.15
C VAL A 961 -53.66 7.17 -42.12
N PHE A 962 -52.58 6.47 -42.41
CA PHE A 962 -52.08 5.39 -41.57
C PHE A 962 -50.56 5.37 -41.59
N GLY A 963 -49.93 4.73 -40.61
CA GLY A 963 -48.49 4.65 -40.56
C GLY A 963 -48.00 3.88 -39.35
N GLY A 964 -46.72 3.54 -39.37
CA GLY A 964 -46.11 2.76 -38.31
C GLY A 964 -44.65 3.10 -38.04
N LEU A 965 -44.19 2.64 -36.89
CA LEU A 965 -42.84 2.79 -36.34
C LEU A 965 -42.34 1.41 -35.90
N GLN A 966 -41.19 1.01 -36.42
CA GLN A 966 -40.42 -0.13 -35.95
C GLN A 966 -39.51 0.36 -34.80
N LEU A 967 -39.80 -0.07 -33.57
CA LEU A 967 -39.09 0.36 -32.36
C LEU A 967 -37.84 -0.48 -32.08
N THR A 968 -37.95 -1.79 -32.32
CA THR A 968 -36.88 -2.80 -32.22
C THR A 968 -37.04 -3.80 -33.37
N ASP A 969 -36.20 -4.84 -33.49
CA ASP A 969 -36.39 -5.89 -34.51
C ASP A 969 -37.72 -6.65 -34.37
N THR A 970 -38.33 -6.59 -33.19
CA THR A 970 -39.52 -7.39 -32.83
C THR A 970 -40.73 -6.54 -32.48
N ASP A 971 -40.54 -5.26 -32.17
CA ASP A 971 -41.62 -4.40 -31.67
C ASP A 971 -41.98 -3.32 -32.69
N SER A 972 -43.27 -3.25 -33.01
CA SER A 972 -43.84 -2.27 -33.95
C SER A 972 -45.08 -1.59 -33.38
N LEU A 973 -45.30 -0.36 -33.79
CA LEU A 973 -46.43 0.47 -33.40
C LEU A 973 -47.06 1.07 -34.66
N GLU A 974 -48.37 1.01 -34.80
CA GLU A 974 -49.13 1.48 -35.95
C GLU A 974 -50.28 2.36 -35.50
N PHE A 975 -50.63 3.33 -36.34
CA PHE A 975 -51.69 4.30 -36.10
C PHE A 975 -52.51 4.48 -37.37
N HIS A 976 -53.81 4.71 -37.21
CA HIS A 976 -54.70 5.04 -38.32
C HIS A 976 -55.73 6.09 -37.93
N ALA A 977 -56.14 6.87 -38.92
CA ALA A 977 -57.26 7.80 -38.87
C ALA A 977 -58.04 7.69 -40.19
N ASP A 978 -59.27 7.24 -40.10
CA ASP A 978 -60.18 6.93 -41.19
C ASP A 978 -61.40 7.85 -41.14
N TRP A 979 -61.84 8.28 -42.31
CA TRP A 979 -63.03 9.08 -42.52
C TRP A 979 -63.91 8.43 -43.59
N HIS A 980 -65.17 8.18 -43.25
CA HIS A 980 -66.21 7.60 -44.11
C HIS A 980 -65.80 6.32 -44.85
N ARG A 981 -65.02 5.46 -44.20
CA ARG A 981 -64.55 4.20 -44.78
C ARG A 981 -65.61 3.11 -44.70
N GLN A 982 -65.41 2.01 -45.42
CA GLN A 982 -66.25 0.82 -45.34
C GLN A 982 -66.38 0.29 -43.90
N ALA A 983 -67.61 0.01 -43.44
CA ALA A 983 -67.87 -0.70 -42.20
C ALA A 983 -67.92 -2.22 -42.47
N GLU A 984 -67.46 -3.06 -41.54
CA GLU A 984 -67.45 -4.54 -41.69
C GLU A 984 -67.94 -5.28 -40.44
N GLU A 985 -68.44 -4.54 -39.45
CA GLU A 985 -68.83 -5.04 -38.14
C GLU A 985 -70.05 -5.98 -38.20
N SER A 986 -70.85 -5.88 -39.27
CA SER A 986 -71.93 -6.79 -39.65
C SER A 986 -72.12 -6.78 -41.17
N GLY A 987 -72.87 -7.77 -41.70
CA GLY A 987 -73.24 -7.79 -43.11
C GLY A 987 -74.06 -6.56 -43.53
N LEU A 988 -74.96 -6.07 -42.66
CA LEU A 988 -75.76 -4.87 -42.90
C LEU A 988 -74.93 -3.60 -42.86
N ALA A 989 -74.04 -3.46 -41.88
CA ALA A 989 -73.11 -2.34 -41.83
C ALA A 989 -72.21 -2.30 -43.08
N ARG A 990 -71.78 -3.47 -43.58
CA ARG A 990 -71.03 -3.57 -44.84
C ARG A 990 -71.79 -3.10 -46.06
N ALA A 991 -73.09 -3.35 -46.11
CA ALA A 991 -73.94 -2.97 -47.23
C ALA A 991 -74.34 -1.48 -47.18
N LEU A 992 -74.67 -0.96 -45.99
CA LEU A 992 -75.46 0.27 -45.84
C LEU A 992 -74.88 1.28 -44.84
N ALA A 993 -73.66 1.07 -44.33
CA ALA A 993 -73.03 1.98 -43.39
C ALA A 993 -71.60 2.39 -43.79
N ARG A 994 -71.14 3.45 -43.13
CA ARG A 994 -69.77 3.98 -43.19
C ARG A 994 -69.21 4.21 -41.80
N ARG A 995 -67.89 4.11 -41.66
CA ARG A 995 -67.15 4.20 -40.40
C ARG A 995 -66.10 5.32 -40.41
N ASP A 996 -66.06 6.08 -39.34
CA ASP A 996 -64.91 6.90 -38.95
C ASP A 996 -64.16 6.19 -37.83
N SER A 997 -62.83 6.10 -37.92
CA SER A 997 -62.04 5.41 -36.90
C SER A 997 -60.70 6.09 -36.63
N VAL A 998 -60.33 6.18 -35.36
CA VAL A 998 -58.97 6.52 -34.95
C VAL A 998 -58.48 5.43 -34.01
N GLY A 999 -57.30 4.87 -34.29
CA GLY A 999 -56.79 3.78 -33.49
C GLY A 999 -55.28 3.65 -33.52
N VAL A 1000 -54.80 2.83 -32.58
CA VAL A 1000 -53.41 2.45 -32.40
C VAL A 1000 -53.33 0.94 -32.23
N SER A 1001 -52.34 0.32 -32.86
CA SER A 1001 -52.01 -1.09 -32.73
C SER A 1001 -50.53 -1.24 -32.43
N ALA A 1002 -50.16 -2.26 -31.68
CA ALA A 1002 -48.76 -2.60 -31.46
C ALA A 1002 -48.56 -4.11 -31.49
N THR A 1003 -47.37 -4.49 -31.92
CA THR A 1003 -46.86 -5.86 -31.87
C THR A 1003 -45.58 -5.86 -31.05
N HIS A 1004 -45.43 -6.82 -30.15
CA HIS A 1004 -44.27 -7.01 -29.28
C HIS A 1004 -43.77 -8.43 -29.43
N GLY A 1005 -42.53 -8.64 -29.86
CA GLY A 1005 -41.93 -9.99 -29.90
C GLY A 1005 -41.17 -10.27 -28.62
N LEU A 1006 -41.73 -11.12 -27.77
CA LEU A 1006 -41.18 -11.45 -26.45
C LEU A 1006 -40.02 -12.44 -26.56
N THR A 1007 -40.13 -13.38 -27.51
CA THR A 1007 -39.07 -14.31 -27.91
C THR A 1007 -39.17 -14.50 -29.43
N PRO A 1008 -38.22 -15.19 -30.10
CA PRO A 1008 -38.41 -15.53 -31.50
C PRO A 1008 -39.71 -16.28 -31.77
N ARG A 1009 -40.24 -17.04 -30.78
CA ARG A 1009 -41.48 -17.84 -30.92
C ARG A 1009 -42.72 -17.12 -30.42
N ASP A 1010 -42.58 -16.18 -29.51
CA ASP A 1010 -43.70 -15.59 -28.75
C ASP A 1010 -43.92 -14.14 -29.15
N GLN A 1011 -45.13 -13.84 -29.62
CA GLN A 1011 -45.54 -12.50 -30.05
C GLN A 1011 -46.83 -12.10 -29.33
N PHE A 1012 -46.88 -10.86 -28.84
CA PHE A 1012 -48.07 -10.26 -28.27
C PHE A 1012 -48.49 -9.05 -29.11
N SER A 1013 -49.72 -9.05 -29.63
CA SER A 1013 -50.28 -7.93 -30.36
C SER A 1013 -51.51 -7.37 -29.65
N TRP A 1014 -51.69 -6.06 -29.74
CA TRP A 1014 -52.89 -5.40 -29.24
C TRP A 1014 -53.31 -4.26 -30.15
N SER A 1015 -54.60 -3.97 -30.18
CA SER A 1015 -55.15 -2.82 -30.91
C SER A 1015 -56.30 -2.19 -30.12
N LEU A 1016 -56.35 -0.86 -30.15
CA LEU A 1016 -57.39 -0.06 -29.55
C LEU A 1016 -57.87 0.96 -30.59
N ALA A 1017 -59.17 0.96 -30.89
CA ALA A 1017 -59.77 1.89 -31.81
C ALA A 1017 -61.00 2.56 -31.19
N GLN A 1018 -61.16 3.85 -31.46
CA GLN A 1018 -62.40 4.60 -31.26
C GLN A 1018 -63.09 4.70 -32.62
N GLN A 1019 -64.36 4.29 -32.68
CA GLN A 1019 -65.13 4.17 -33.91
C GLN A 1019 -66.44 4.94 -33.81
N ARG A 1020 -66.87 5.50 -34.93
CA ARG A 1020 -68.21 6.08 -35.11
C ARG A 1020 -68.80 5.55 -36.41
N PHE A 1021 -70.08 5.22 -36.38
CA PHE A 1021 -70.80 4.64 -37.48
C PHE A 1021 -71.96 5.53 -37.90
N SER A 1022 -72.19 5.61 -39.20
CA SER A 1022 -73.35 6.27 -39.78
C SER A 1022 -73.86 5.49 -40.98
N THR A 1023 -75.13 5.67 -41.35
CA THR A 1023 -75.66 5.19 -42.63
C THR A 1023 -74.94 5.89 -43.79
N LEU A 1024 -75.12 5.40 -45.02
CA LEU A 1024 -74.56 6.05 -46.21
C LEU A 1024 -75.08 7.49 -46.39
N ASP A 1025 -76.34 7.75 -46.01
CA ASP A 1025 -76.95 9.09 -45.99
C ASP A 1025 -76.48 9.98 -44.82
N GLY A 1026 -75.81 9.40 -43.83
CA GLY A 1026 -75.20 10.12 -42.70
C GLY A 1026 -75.99 10.16 -41.40
N GLU A 1027 -77.05 9.36 -41.26
CA GLU A 1027 -77.71 9.17 -39.96
C GLU A 1027 -76.79 8.41 -39.00
N ALA A 1028 -76.74 8.81 -37.73
CA ALA A 1028 -75.86 8.17 -36.76
C ALA A 1028 -76.37 6.78 -36.37
N LEU A 1029 -75.53 5.75 -36.47
CA LEU A 1029 -75.84 4.39 -36.02
C LEU A 1029 -75.34 4.15 -34.59
N GLY A 1030 -74.14 4.65 -34.29
CA GLY A 1030 -73.55 4.49 -32.96
C GLY A 1030 -72.09 4.87 -32.93
N HIS A 1031 -71.50 4.83 -31.74
CA HIS A 1031 -70.08 5.08 -31.54
C HIS A 1031 -69.54 4.29 -30.36
N GLY A 1032 -68.25 4.03 -30.32
CA GLY A 1032 -67.65 3.36 -29.18
C GLY A 1032 -66.22 2.91 -29.42
N ARG A 1033 -65.81 1.85 -28.71
CA ARG A 1033 -64.43 1.39 -28.66
C ARG A 1033 -64.32 -0.09 -28.94
N GLN A 1034 -63.22 -0.47 -29.58
CA GLN A 1034 -62.83 -1.85 -29.78
C GLN A 1034 -61.41 -2.07 -29.27
N LEU A 1035 -61.23 -3.12 -28.49
CA LEU A 1035 -59.96 -3.64 -28.00
C LEU A 1035 -59.77 -5.06 -28.55
N ASN A 1036 -58.62 -5.33 -29.17
CA ASN A 1036 -58.18 -6.69 -29.47
C ASN A 1036 -56.84 -6.93 -28.79
N LEU A 1037 -56.68 -8.09 -28.16
CA LEU A 1037 -55.42 -8.58 -27.60
C LEU A 1037 -55.18 -9.98 -28.19
N GLU A 1038 -53.98 -10.29 -28.66
CA GLU A 1038 -53.64 -11.63 -29.14
C GLU A 1038 -52.22 -12.00 -28.70
N PHE A 1039 -52.06 -13.22 -28.21
CA PHE A 1039 -50.76 -13.85 -27.96
C PHE A 1039 -50.59 -15.00 -28.96
N SER A 1040 -49.45 -15.04 -29.64
CA SER A 1040 -49.10 -15.99 -30.67
C SER A 1040 -47.81 -16.72 -30.30
N HIS A 1041 -47.81 -18.05 -30.45
CA HIS A 1041 -46.67 -18.93 -30.23
C HIS A 1041 -46.35 -19.76 -31.48
N ALA A 1042 -45.15 -19.63 -32.03
CA ALA A 1042 -44.69 -20.42 -33.17
C ALA A 1042 -44.08 -21.77 -32.75
N LEU A 1043 -44.72 -22.87 -33.17
CA LEU A 1043 -44.21 -24.24 -32.99
C LEU A 1043 -43.13 -24.57 -34.03
N PHE A 1044 -43.36 -24.16 -35.28
CA PHE A 1044 -42.44 -24.34 -36.40
C PHE A 1044 -42.32 -23.04 -37.21
N PHE A 1045 -41.09 -22.61 -37.48
CA PHE A 1045 -40.77 -21.35 -38.17
C PHE A 1045 -40.75 -21.47 -39.70
N GLU A 1046 -40.12 -22.51 -40.23
CA GLU A 1046 -40.02 -22.71 -41.68
C GLU A 1046 -40.39 -24.13 -42.11
N GLY A 1047 -41.32 -24.18 -43.07
CA GLY A 1047 -41.58 -25.30 -43.96
C GLY A 1047 -42.23 -26.56 -43.37
N PRO A 1048 -43.55 -26.61 -43.12
CA PRO A 1048 -44.56 -25.55 -43.00
C PRO A 1048 -44.53 -24.81 -41.64
N SER A 1049 -45.03 -23.57 -41.59
CA SER A 1049 -45.16 -22.83 -40.32
C SER A 1049 -46.40 -23.26 -39.55
N TRP A 1050 -46.26 -23.46 -38.25
CA TRP A 1050 -47.39 -23.76 -37.35
C TRP A 1050 -47.39 -22.80 -36.17
N THR A 1051 -48.45 -22.01 -36.04
CA THR A 1051 -48.64 -21.06 -34.95
C THR A 1051 -49.89 -21.39 -34.14
N LEU A 1052 -49.77 -21.28 -32.81
CA LEU A 1052 -50.88 -21.30 -31.88
C LEU A 1052 -51.18 -19.86 -31.46
N ARG A 1053 -52.45 -19.47 -31.41
CA ARG A 1053 -52.88 -18.13 -31.04
C ARG A 1053 -53.90 -18.20 -29.93
N SER A 1054 -53.89 -17.23 -29.03
CA SER A 1054 -54.94 -17.03 -28.04
C SER A 1054 -55.27 -15.56 -27.97
N GLY A 1055 -56.54 -15.20 -28.10
CA GLY A 1055 -56.93 -13.80 -28.20
C GLY A 1055 -58.19 -13.45 -27.43
N LEU A 1056 -58.35 -12.15 -27.22
CA LEU A 1056 -59.47 -11.48 -26.58
C LEU A 1056 -59.92 -10.33 -27.49
N THR A 1057 -61.15 -10.38 -27.97
CA THR A 1057 -61.80 -9.27 -28.67
C THR A 1057 -62.90 -8.72 -27.78
N HIS A 1058 -62.90 -7.42 -27.53
CA HIS A 1058 -63.97 -6.73 -26.83
C HIS A 1058 -64.35 -5.44 -27.57
N ALA A 1059 -65.62 -5.31 -27.93
CA ALA A 1059 -66.18 -4.09 -28.49
C ALA A 1059 -67.38 -3.64 -27.65
N ALA A 1060 -67.47 -2.33 -27.44
CA ALA A 1060 -68.59 -1.69 -26.76
C ALA A 1060 -69.00 -0.44 -27.54
N TYR A 1061 -70.21 -0.47 -28.09
CA TYR A 1061 -70.83 0.62 -28.84
C TYR A 1061 -72.07 1.11 -28.12
N GLN A 1062 -72.25 2.42 -28.13
CA GLN A 1062 -73.48 3.09 -27.76
C GLN A 1062 -74.24 3.41 -29.04
N LEU A 1063 -75.41 2.79 -29.20
CA LEU A 1063 -76.29 2.99 -30.34
C LEU A 1063 -77.01 4.35 -30.26
N ALA A 1064 -77.43 4.85 -31.41
CA ALA A 1064 -78.27 6.05 -31.49
C ALA A 1064 -79.71 5.75 -31.06
N ASP A 1065 -80.42 6.77 -30.57
CA ASP A 1065 -81.80 6.65 -30.08
C ASP A 1065 -82.82 6.78 -31.22
N GLY A 1066 -83.76 5.83 -31.31
CA GLY A 1066 -84.90 5.86 -32.23
C GLY A 1066 -84.66 5.22 -33.60
N PRO A 1067 -85.74 4.87 -34.34
CA PRO A 1067 -85.63 4.19 -35.63
C PRO A 1067 -85.04 5.10 -36.70
N LEU A 1068 -84.25 4.52 -37.61
CA LEU A 1068 -83.60 5.24 -38.71
C LEU A 1068 -84.64 5.73 -39.73
N HIS A 1069 -84.57 7.00 -40.13
CA HIS A 1069 -85.59 7.60 -41.00
C HIS A 1069 -85.45 7.19 -42.46
N SER A 1070 -84.24 6.79 -42.90
CA SER A 1070 -84.00 6.40 -44.29
C SER A 1070 -84.28 4.93 -44.61
N VAL A 1071 -84.27 3.99 -43.63
CA VAL A 1071 -84.30 2.53 -43.91
C VAL A 1071 -85.31 1.73 -43.06
N LEU A 1072 -86.12 2.35 -42.19
CA LEU A 1072 -87.11 1.66 -41.33
C LEU A 1072 -86.54 0.50 -40.48
N GLN A 1073 -85.25 0.55 -40.16
CA GLN A 1073 -84.52 -0.40 -39.32
C GLN A 1073 -84.02 0.26 -38.03
N GLU A 1074 -83.69 -0.54 -37.02
CA GLU A 1074 -83.12 -0.06 -35.77
C GLU A 1074 -81.58 -0.05 -35.85
N PRO A 1075 -80.86 0.88 -35.19
CA PRO A 1075 -79.40 0.86 -35.15
C PRO A 1075 -78.79 -0.46 -34.64
N ALA A 1076 -79.53 -1.23 -33.84
CA ALA A 1076 -79.13 -2.56 -33.36
C ALA A 1076 -79.00 -3.62 -34.46
N ASP A 1077 -79.72 -3.46 -35.58
CA ASP A 1077 -79.65 -4.36 -36.74
C ASP A 1077 -78.28 -4.22 -37.45
N TYR A 1078 -77.68 -3.03 -37.39
CA TYR A 1078 -76.39 -2.72 -37.99
C TYR A 1078 -75.22 -3.08 -37.07
N LEU A 1079 -75.35 -2.84 -35.77
CA LEU A 1079 -74.24 -2.90 -34.82
C LEU A 1079 -74.66 -3.54 -33.52
N GLN A 1080 -73.87 -4.51 -33.07
CA GLN A 1080 -74.00 -5.09 -31.74
C GLN A 1080 -73.47 -4.14 -30.67
N GLU A 1081 -74.30 -3.79 -29.66
CA GLU A 1081 -73.90 -2.93 -28.53
C GLU A 1081 -72.65 -3.44 -27.81
N ARG A 1082 -72.55 -4.75 -27.57
CA ARG A 1082 -71.42 -5.36 -26.87
C ARG A 1082 -71.06 -6.67 -27.52
N PHE A 1083 -69.80 -6.79 -27.92
CA PHE A 1083 -69.22 -8.03 -28.38
C PHE A 1083 -68.02 -8.39 -27.52
N GLY A 1084 -67.89 -9.67 -27.21
CA GLY A 1084 -66.84 -10.17 -26.35
C GLY A 1084 -66.53 -11.62 -26.65
N GLN A 1085 -65.31 -11.90 -27.14
CA GLN A 1085 -64.85 -13.24 -27.45
C GLN A 1085 -63.45 -13.51 -26.90
N VAL A 1086 -63.28 -14.65 -26.23
CA VAL A 1086 -61.97 -15.23 -25.92
C VAL A 1086 -61.79 -16.48 -26.76
N TYR A 1087 -60.66 -16.64 -27.44
CA TYR A 1087 -60.45 -17.75 -28.36
C TYR A 1087 -59.05 -18.33 -28.27
N VAL A 1088 -58.94 -19.57 -28.75
CA VAL A 1088 -57.69 -20.22 -29.14
C VAL A 1088 -57.76 -20.57 -30.62
N ALA A 1089 -56.66 -20.43 -31.33
CA ALA A 1089 -56.56 -20.77 -32.74
C ALA A 1089 -55.26 -21.48 -33.06
N SER A 1090 -55.24 -22.21 -34.16
CA SER A 1090 -54.10 -22.95 -34.67
C SER A 1090 -54.04 -22.74 -36.17
N THR A 1091 -52.98 -22.10 -36.65
CA THR A 1091 -52.72 -21.85 -38.06
C THR A 1091 -51.57 -22.73 -38.52
N TRP A 1092 -51.83 -23.61 -39.48
CA TRP A 1092 -50.81 -24.41 -40.16
C TRP A 1092 -50.77 -24.00 -41.63
N ARG A 1093 -49.63 -23.51 -42.11
CA ARG A 1093 -49.54 -22.98 -43.47
C ARG A 1093 -48.18 -23.16 -44.12
N ARG A 1094 -48.19 -23.11 -45.44
CA ARG A 1094 -47.02 -22.98 -46.32
C ARG A 1094 -47.31 -21.89 -47.34
N GLY A 1095 -46.92 -20.65 -47.04
CA GLY A 1095 -47.33 -19.47 -47.80
C GLY A 1095 -48.82 -19.14 -47.63
N PHE A 1096 -49.25 -18.05 -48.27
CA PHE A 1096 -50.66 -17.63 -48.30
C PHE A 1096 -51.28 -17.85 -49.68
N PRO A 1097 -52.20 -18.83 -49.82
CA PRO A 1097 -52.93 -19.02 -51.06
C PRO A 1097 -53.72 -17.77 -51.45
N GLY A 1098 -53.48 -17.26 -52.67
CA GLY A 1098 -54.20 -16.11 -53.19
C GLY A 1098 -53.60 -14.77 -52.77
N ALA A 1099 -52.34 -14.76 -52.35
CA ALA A 1099 -51.57 -13.53 -52.22
C ALA A 1099 -51.25 -12.93 -53.60
N LEU A 1100 -51.01 -11.61 -53.66
CA LEU A 1100 -50.65 -10.92 -54.90
C LEU A 1100 -49.29 -11.43 -55.46
N ASN A 1101 -48.34 -11.72 -54.58
CA ASN A 1101 -47.05 -12.32 -54.91
C ASN A 1101 -46.91 -13.67 -54.21
N ARG A 1102 -46.48 -14.69 -54.95
CA ARG A 1102 -46.29 -16.04 -54.42
C ARG A 1102 -45.04 -16.08 -53.52
N GLU A 1103 -45.22 -16.50 -52.28
CA GLU A 1103 -44.12 -16.60 -51.30
C GLU A 1103 -43.32 -17.89 -51.43
N THR A 1104 -43.88 -18.94 -52.07
CA THR A 1104 -43.26 -20.26 -52.16
C THR A 1104 -43.08 -20.73 -53.61
N PRO A 1105 -42.10 -21.58 -53.95
CA PRO A 1105 -41.81 -21.91 -55.35
C PRO A 1105 -42.83 -22.84 -56.05
N GLN A 1106 -43.57 -23.66 -55.30
CA GLN A 1106 -44.39 -24.75 -55.86
C GLN A 1106 -45.89 -24.58 -55.58
N TYR A 1107 -46.32 -24.99 -54.38
CA TYR A 1107 -47.71 -24.95 -53.93
C TYR A 1107 -47.79 -24.23 -52.58
N SER A 1108 -48.83 -23.42 -52.42
CA SER A 1108 -49.18 -22.78 -51.16
C SER A 1108 -50.39 -23.48 -50.56
N TRP A 1109 -50.48 -23.54 -49.23
CA TRP A 1109 -51.67 -24.03 -48.55
C TRP A 1109 -51.76 -23.45 -47.15
N LEU A 1110 -52.98 -23.37 -46.62
CA LEU A 1110 -53.27 -22.88 -45.28
C LEU A 1110 -54.44 -23.66 -44.70
N VAL A 1111 -54.34 -24.00 -43.41
CA VAL A 1111 -55.44 -24.48 -42.57
C VAL A 1111 -55.37 -23.70 -41.25
N ASP A 1112 -56.38 -22.89 -40.99
CA ASP A 1112 -56.53 -22.10 -39.78
C ASP A 1112 -57.82 -22.53 -39.08
N VAL A 1113 -57.70 -22.93 -37.81
CA VAL A 1113 -58.85 -23.34 -36.99
C VAL A 1113 -58.88 -22.46 -35.75
N LEU A 1114 -60.06 -21.93 -35.42
CA LEU A 1114 -60.30 -21.11 -34.24
C LEU A 1114 -61.47 -21.68 -33.46
N ALA A 1115 -61.37 -21.73 -32.13
CA ALA A 1115 -62.47 -22.05 -31.23
C ALA A 1115 -62.43 -21.11 -30.02
N GLY A 1116 -63.58 -20.58 -29.61
CA GLY A 1116 -63.65 -19.60 -28.53
C GLY A 1116 -65.03 -19.47 -27.91
N TRP A 1117 -65.07 -18.81 -26.76
CA TRP A 1117 -66.29 -18.48 -26.02
C TRP A 1117 -66.66 -17.01 -26.25
N GLN A 1118 -67.84 -16.77 -26.80
CA GLN A 1118 -68.42 -15.44 -26.95
C GLN A 1118 -69.26 -15.15 -25.69
N TRP A 1119 -68.72 -14.43 -24.71
CA TRP A 1119 -69.38 -14.27 -23.41
C TRP A 1119 -70.55 -13.28 -23.42
N THR A 1120 -70.62 -12.39 -24.42
CA THR A 1120 -71.77 -11.50 -24.60
C THR A 1120 -73.00 -12.26 -25.10
N GLU A 1121 -72.79 -13.21 -26.01
CA GLU A 1121 -73.83 -14.07 -26.59
C GLU A 1121 -74.04 -15.40 -25.85
N GLN A 1122 -73.17 -15.72 -24.88
CA GLN A 1122 -73.17 -16.97 -24.13
C GLN A 1122 -73.12 -18.22 -25.01
N GLN A 1123 -72.31 -18.19 -26.07
CA GLN A 1123 -72.17 -19.30 -27.02
C GLN A 1123 -70.70 -19.64 -27.35
N VAL A 1124 -70.47 -20.89 -27.79
CA VAL A 1124 -69.17 -21.31 -28.31
C VAL A 1124 -69.14 -21.05 -29.81
N GLY A 1125 -68.20 -20.23 -30.27
CA GLY A 1125 -67.94 -19.99 -31.68
C GLY A 1125 -66.68 -20.71 -32.15
N TYR A 1126 -66.74 -21.30 -33.33
CA TYR A 1126 -65.59 -21.87 -34.03
C TYR A 1126 -65.56 -21.46 -35.50
N ALA A 1127 -64.35 -21.33 -36.07
CA ALA A 1127 -64.11 -21.00 -37.46
C ALA A 1127 -63.02 -21.89 -38.06
N ILE A 1128 -63.13 -22.18 -39.36
CA ILE A 1128 -62.16 -22.97 -40.14
C ILE A 1128 -61.91 -22.24 -41.44
N ASN A 1129 -60.67 -21.88 -41.71
CA ASN A 1129 -60.22 -21.36 -43.00
C ASN A 1129 -59.24 -22.34 -43.63
N ALA A 1130 -59.44 -22.69 -44.89
CA ALA A 1130 -58.57 -23.57 -45.65
C ALA A 1130 -58.29 -22.96 -47.03
N GLY A 1131 -57.09 -23.16 -47.55
CA GLY A 1131 -56.72 -22.68 -48.88
C GLY A 1131 -55.64 -23.52 -49.53
N VAL A 1132 -55.64 -23.53 -50.86
CA VAL A 1132 -54.59 -24.14 -51.68
C VAL A 1132 -54.32 -23.27 -52.89
N GLY A 1133 -53.05 -23.08 -53.21
CA GLY A 1133 -52.58 -22.36 -54.39
C GLY A 1133 -51.52 -23.15 -55.14
N THR A 1134 -51.52 -23.02 -56.47
CA THR A 1134 -50.52 -23.65 -57.33
C THR A 1134 -50.05 -22.69 -58.40
N ARG A 1135 -48.78 -22.82 -58.77
CA ARG A 1135 -48.22 -22.22 -59.98
C ARG A 1135 -48.91 -22.78 -61.23
N LEU A 1136 -49.14 -21.91 -62.23
CA LEU A 1136 -49.52 -22.33 -63.60
C LEU A 1136 -48.36 -22.09 -64.58
N LEU A 1137 -47.95 -20.84 -64.75
CA LEU A 1137 -46.93 -20.37 -65.69
C LEU A 1137 -45.98 -19.36 -65.03
N GLY A 1138 -44.71 -19.75 -64.84
CA GLY A 1138 -43.73 -18.84 -64.25
C GLY A 1138 -44.06 -18.49 -62.79
N ASP A 1139 -44.17 -17.21 -62.51
CA ASP A 1139 -44.29 -16.72 -61.13
C ASP A 1139 -45.72 -16.23 -60.81
N ASP A 1140 -46.70 -16.88 -61.42
CA ASP A 1140 -48.13 -16.71 -61.15
C ASP A 1140 -48.65 -17.71 -60.11
N GLU A 1141 -49.87 -17.47 -59.62
CA GLU A 1141 -50.58 -18.37 -58.73
C GLU A 1141 -52.07 -18.41 -59.06
N LEU A 1142 -52.63 -19.62 -59.15
CA LEU A 1142 -54.07 -19.86 -59.07
C LEU A 1142 -54.37 -20.44 -57.69
N ALA A 1143 -55.24 -19.77 -56.92
CA ALA A 1143 -55.57 -20.17 -55.56
C ALA A 1143 -57.07 -20.25 -55.32
N PHE A 1144 -57.44 -21.20 -54.47
CA PHE A 1144 -58.79 -21.41 -53.97
C PHE A 1144 -58.77 -21.38 -52.45
N THR A 1145 -59.62 -20.56 -51.85
CA THR A 1145 -59.76 -20.45 -50.40
C THR A 1145 -61.22 -20.59 -49.97
N LEU A 1146 -61.41 -21.23 -48.82
CA LEU A 1146 -62.69 -21.54 -48.19
C LEU A 1146 -62.61 -21.15 -46.71
N GLY A 1147 -63.62 -20.48 -46.19
CA GLY A 1147 -63.78 -20.14 -44.79
C GLY A 1147 -65.17 -20.50 -44.31
N TYR A 1148 -65.27 -20.96 -43.06
CA TYR A 1148 -66.52 -21.27 -42.37
C TYR A 1148 -66.45 -20.69 -40.96
N GLN A 1149 -67.53 -20.07 -40.49
CA GLN A 1149 -67.68 -19.57 -39.13
C GLN A 1149 -69.06 -19.92 -38.59
N SER A 1150 -69.11 -20.56 -37.42
CA SER A 1150 -70.39 -21.01 -36.82
C SER A 1150 -71.22 -19.87 -36.21
N ALA A 1151 -70.57 -18.80 -35.76
CA ALA A 1151 -71.23 -17.65 -35.15
C ALA A 1151 -70.51 -16.35 -35.55
N PRO A 1152 -70.76 -15.83 -36.76
CA PRO A 1152 -70.29 -14.51 -37.18
C PRO A 1152 -70.92 -13.41 -36.32
N ARG A 1153 -70.20 -12.29 -36.18
CA ARG A 1153 -70.66 -11.12 -35.42
C ARG A 1153 -71.92 -10.54 -36.08
N ASN A 1154 -72.98 -10.31 -35.29
CA ASN A 1154 -74.30 -9.89 -35.79
C ASN A 1154 -74.92 -10.84 -36.86
N GLY A 1155 -74.63 -12.14 -36.79
CA GLY A 1155 -75.16 -13.15 -37.70
C GLY A 1155 -76.47 -13.81 -37.26
N ASP A 1156 -77.11 -13.32 -36.19
CA ASP A 1156 -78.34 -13.90 -35.58
C ASP A 1156 -78.27 -15.42 -35.27
N GLY A 1157 -77.06 -15.93 -35.02
CA GLY A 1157 -76.83 -17.36 -34.77
C GLY A 1157 -76.73 -18.23 -36.03
N GLU A 1158 -76.86 -17.65 -37.23
CA GLU A 1158 -76.65 -18.33 -38.50
C GLU A 1158 -75.15 -18.43 -38.83
N PRO A 1159 -74.67 -19.58 -39.35
CA PRO A 1159 -73.28 -19.73 -39.74
C PRO A 1159 -72.97 -18.92 -41.01
N GLY A 1160 -71.74 -18.39 -41.10
CA GLY A 1160 -71.22 -17.67 -42.25
C GLY A 1160 -69.99 -18.34 -42.86
N GLY A 1161 -69.41 -17.71 -43.88
CA GLY A 1161 -68.23 -18.25 -44.55
C GLY A 1161 -67.73 -17.43 -45.73
N THR A 1162 -66.57 -17.80 -46.26
CA THR A 1162 -65.96 -17.15 -47.42
C THR A 1162 -65.55 -18.18 -48.46
N LEU A 1163 -65.65 -17.84 -49.73
CA LEU A 1163 -65.16 -18.65 -50.84
C LEU A 1163 -64.51 -17.71 -51.85
N SER A 1164 -63.25 -17.97 -52.20
CA SER A 1164 -62.59 -17.19 -53.26
C SER A 1164 -61.76 -18.06 -54.20
N LEU A 1165 -61.75 -17.64 -55.46
CA LEU A 1165 -60.89 -18.15 -56.51
C LEU A 1165 -60.12 -16.96 -57.10
N THR A 1166 -58.80 -16.97 -56.98
CA THR A 1166 -57.93 -15.85 -57.37
C THR A 1166 -56.83 -16.31 -58.31
N TYR A 1167 -56.52 -15.50 -59.31
CA TYR A 1167 -55.34 -15.61 -60.15
C TYR A 1167 -54.46 -14.37 -59.95
N SER A 1168 -53.19 -14.55 -59.58
CA SER A 1168 -52.23 -13.47 -59.40
C SER A 1168 -50.98 -13.67 -60.26
N THR A 1169 -50.41 -12.57 -60.76
CA THR A 1169 -49.18 -12.57 -61.55
C THR A 1169 -48.32 -11.37 -61.16
N ARG A 1170 -47.01 -11.59 -61.05
CA ARG A 1170 -46.07 -10.57 -60.54
C ARG A 1170 -45.50 -9.66 -61.64
N PHE A 1171 -45.14 -8.44 -61.26
CA PHE A 1171 -44.32 -7.55 -62.09
C PHE A 1171 -42.83 -7.71 -61.77
N GLY A 1172 -41.97 -7.57 -62.78
CA GLY A 1172 -40.51 -7.61 -62.62
C GLY A 1172 -39.93 -9.02 -62.61
N ARG A 1173 -39.23 -9.36 -63.70
CA ARG A 1173 -38.13 -10.33 -63.70
C ARG A 1173 -36.87 -9.58 -64.06
#